data_AF-F0UCR4-F1
#
_entry.id   AF-F0UCR4-F1
#
_cell.length_a   1.000
_cell.length_b   1.000
_cell.length_c   1.000
_cell.angle_alpha   90.00
_cell.angle_beta   90.00
_cell.angle_gamma   90.00
#
_symmetry.space_group_name_H-M   'P 1'
#
loop_
_entity.id
_entity.type
_entity.pdbx_description
1 polymer ?
#
loop_
_entity_poly.entity_id
_entity_poly.type
_entity_poly.pdbx_seq_one_letter_code
_entity_poly.pdbx_strand_id
1 'polypeptide(L)'
;MAPSSSTRKRGGLHSFRSNRQHRQRRRNQRPFNSSSSSRRDGIASSARECSVVAYTENSNSEILDRLSQIQGNRGQQDQDDENEELCHVVMAIDMKETATVGCCYYIADEQKLYLLEDITSGGLEAIEALKLDVEPTLVLLSTRADQNTRSFGRNGQDGHTADNDDQFKLPYHLDVRPVQEFNFEGAKLKLANLRPDTSRDDTRFLVPGDTFSPSRNGDENDLGFTDHQGKLLHLSGSIDMDNHISIGCAGALITHLQRKRAAECLAREGARDKLLNIKSVEMRTLKDTMFVNTDTLTSLQIIQSESHPNVFNQGPGKNSPGAKESLSIYGLFHHFARTPQGRARLRQRFLRPSTDETHIKEGHDFISTYLRPDNSEAIEKLTKSLKGIKNLRPVMVHVQKGISSGNAKFKAFKSGVWATLLEFAFHAIDVHETIRTVSGVENLDLHLKALEKLDVTVLHQVGRIIHETVDLQSSIEEHRTVVKPKVDPELDDLKETYNGLDSLLNQVAINIAGTIPSKLSNDVNVIYFPQLGFNIAMPLDERGRPVYDGGEQPWKQVFTTENRVYFKDFRMREMDERFGDIYGLICEKEIEIVYEMAQNILQHEKMLVEASDICGEIDSLLALTQGASLYKLVRPQMMQHNSIVIKGGRHLLHEVTVPTFIPNDTLIVGGNGRERSPPNTSSLSLDTSVGVTDTEGPSMILLTGPNYSGKSVYLKQVALIVYMAHIGRYYAALSLLS
;
A
#
# COMPACT_ATOMS: atom_id res chain seq x y z
N MET A 1 -20.00 -65.32 12.39
CA MET A 1 -20.71 -65.83 13.58
C MET A 1 -20.42 -64.88 14.74
N ALA A 2 -21.40 -64.05 15.12
CA ALA A 2 -21.40 -63.42 16.44
C ALA A 2 -21.78 -64.47 17.49
N PRO A 3 -21.48 -64.27 18.79
CA PRO A 3 -22.47 -63.65 19.69
C PRO A 3 -21.82 -62.64 20.67
N SER A 4 -22.40 -61.46 21.00
CA SER A 4 -23.62 -61.18 21.81
C SER A 4 -23.49 -61.68 23.26
N SER A 5 -23.19 -60.84 24.26
CA SER A 5 -24.08 -59.94 25.03
C SER A 5 -24.90 -60.60 26.16
N SER A 6 -25.23 -59.78 27.17
CA SER A 6 -26.28 -59.92 28.22
C SER A 6 -25.77 -60.28 29.64
N THR A 7 -25.71 -59.33 30.58
CA THR A 7 -26.72 -58.70 31.48
C THR A 7 -27.07 -59.47 32.76
N ARG A 8 -26.95 -58.75 33.91
CA ARG A 8 -27.85 -58.65 35.11
C ARG A 8 -27.02 -58.61 36.40
N LYS A 9 -27.41 -58.00 37.53
CA LYS A 9 -28.28 -56.87 37.94
C LYS A 9 -28.18 -56.82 39.49
N ARG A 10 -28.51 -55.66 40.10
CA ARG A 10 -28.75 -55.36 41.54
C ARG A 10 -27.49 -55.04 42.37
N GLY A 11 -27.42 -53.96 43.14
CA GLY A 11 -28.37 -52.90 43.49
C GLY A 11 -27.76 -51.96 44.55
N GLY A 12 -28.34 -50.78 44.75
CA GLY A 12 -28.01 -49.90 45.89
C GLY A 12 -27.97 -48.42 45.53
N LEU A 13 -29.09 -47.72 45.77
CA LEU A 13 -29.20 -46.26 45.74
C LEU A 13 -28.50 -45.65 46.97
N HIS A 14 -27.76 -44.55 46.79
CA HIS A 14 -27.90 -43.35 47.61
C HIS A 14 -27.31 -42.15 46.86
N SER A 15 -28.12 -41.09 46.78
CA SER A 15 -27.86 -39.82 46.12
C SER A 15 -27.04 -38.87 47.00
N PHE A 16 -26.12 -38.11 46.40
CA PHE A 16 -25.60 -36.88 46.97
C PHE A 16 -25.69 -35.75 45.93
N ARG A 17 -26.50 -34.75 46.27
CA ARG A 17 -26.61 -33.43 45.63
C ARG A 17 -25.35 -32.62 45.94
N SER A 18 -24.72 -32.01 44.93
CA SER A 18 -23.71 -30.97 45.15
C SER A 18 -24.38 -29.59 45.19
N ASN A 19 -24.09 -28.87 46.28
CA ASN A 19 -24.65 -27.58 46.62
C ASN A 19 -23.68 -26.47 46.20
N ARG A 20 -24.22 -25.41 45.61
CA ARG A 20 -23.56 -24.11 45.42
C ARG A 20 -23.25 -23.50 46.80
N GLN A 21 -22.05 -22.95 47.01
CA GLN A 21 -21.86 -21.66 47.68
C GLN A 21 -20.41 -21.12 47.65
N HIS A 22 -20.35 -19.81 47.41
CA HIS A 22 -19.34 -18.78 47.63
C HIS A 22 -18.14 -19.03 48.57
N ARG A 23 -16.97 -18.47 48.18
CA ARG A 23 -16.27 -17.37 48.91
C ARG A 23 -15.03 -16.87 48.12
N GLN A 24 -15.02 -15.59 47.73
CA GLN A 24 -14.30 -14.44 48.33
C GLN A 24 -12.84 -14.26 47.86
N ARG A 25 -12.60 -13.18 47.10
CA ARG A 25 -11.30 -12.47 47.07
C ARG A 25 -11.51 -10.98 47.31
N ARG A 26 -10.62 -10.45 48.16
CA ARG A 26 -10.61 -9.14 48.83
C ARG A 26 -10.40 -7.98 47.85
N ARG A 27 -11.19 -6.92 48.03
CA ARG A 27 -10.98 -5.55 47.51
C ARG A 27 -10.41 -4.70 48.66
N ASN A 28 -9.28 -4.02 48.43
CA ASN A 28 -8.78 -2.99 49.33
C ASN A 28 -9.43 -1.63 48.99
N GLN A 29 -9.93 -0.99 50.05
CA GLN A 29 -10.53 0.34 50.07
C GLN A 29 -9.46 1.43 50.23
N ARG A 30 -9.74 2.64 49.72
CA ARG A 30 -9.47 3.94 50.36
C ARG A 30 -10.49 4.98 49.83
N PRO A 31 -10.75 6.07 50.57
CA PRO A 31 -12.11 6.34 51.07
C PRO A 31 -12.87 7.48 50.38
N PHE A 32 -14.18 7.46 50.62
CA PHE A 32 -15.17 8.49 50.35
C PHE A 32 -14.85 9.82 51.05
N ASN A 33 -15.17 10.94 50.37
CA ASN A 33 -15.84 12.07 51.02
C ASN A 33 -16.89 12.66 50.06
N SER A 34 -18.00 13.05 50.67
CA SER A 34 -19.31 13.33 50.09
C SER A 34 -19.53 14.81 49.76
N SER A 35 -20.09 15.11 48.59
CA SER A 35 -21.08 16.19 48.44
C SER A 35 -21.87 16.02 47.13
N SER A 36 -23.17 15.82 47.31
CA SER A 36 -24.21 15.70 46.30
C SER A 36 -24.56 17.05 45.66
N SER A 37 -24.63 17.11 44.33
CA SER A 37 -25.61 17.94 43.62
C SER A 37 -25.79 17.49 42.16
N SER A 38 -27.04 17.20 41.84
CA SER A 38 -27.66 16.91 40.54
C SER A 38 -27.00 17.53 39.30
N ARG A 39 -26.61 16.67 38.35
CA ARG A 39 -26.33 17.04 36.96
C ARG A 39 -27.66 17.34 36.25
N ARG A 40 -27.81 18.57 35.76
CA ARG A 40 -28.75 18.93 34.71
C ARG A 40 -28.08 18.63 33.37
N ASP A 41 -28.69 17.78 32.56
CA ASP A 41 -28.36 17.67 31.14
C ASP A 41 -28.98 18.87 30.42
N GLY A 42 -28.11 19.77 29.95
CA GLY A 42 -28.44 20.83 29.01
C GLY A 42 -27.64 20.59 27.74
N ILE A 43 -28.32 20.17 26.67
CA ILE A 43 -27.80 20.26 25.31
C ILE A 43 -27.86 21.75 24.96
N ALA A 44 -26.74 22.44 25.14
CA ALA A 44 -26.56 23.80 24.69
C ALA A 44 -25.82 23.79 23.36
N SER A 45 -26.45 24.42 22.37
CA SER A 45 -25.82 24.92 21.16
C SER A 45 -24.59 25.77 21.51
N SER A 46 -23.44 25.44 20.94
CA SER A 46 -22.26 26.29 21.01
C SER A 46 -22.06 26.98 19.67
N ALA A 47 -22.60 28.18 19.55
CA ALA A 47 -22.07 29.18 18.64
C ALA A 47 -20.67 29.61 19.11
N ARG A 48 -19.71 29.70 18.20
CA ARG A 48 -18.52 30.54 18.39
C ARG A 48 -18.40 31.50 17.20
N GLU A 49 -18.25 32.76 17.57
CA GLU A 49 -18.08 33.92 16.69
C GLU A 49 -16.85 33.74 15.79
N CYS A 50 -17.04 33.93 14.49
CA CYS A 50 -15.98 33.95 13.49
C CYS A 50 -15.42 35.38 13.41
N SER A 51 -14.32 35.66 14.10
CA SER A 51 -13.58 36.91 13.94
C SER A 51 -12.71 36.83 12.69
N VAL A 52 -13.00 37.67 11.70
CA VAL A 52 -12.20 37.84 10.48
C VAL A 52 -10.83 38.39 10.85
N VAL A 53 -9.79 37.56 10.72
CA VAL A 53 -8.39 37.99 10.83
C VAL A 53 -7.76 37.80 9.45
N ALA A 54 -7.27 38.90 8.87
CA ALA A 54 -6.50 38.89 7.64
C ALA A 54 -5.16 38.18 7.91
N TYR A 55 -4.89 37.08 7.20
CA TYR A 55 -3.64 36.34 7.32
C TYR A 55 -2.85 36.40 6.01
N THR A 56 -1.63 36.89 6.16
CA THR A 56 -0.50 36.89 5.22
C THR A 56 0.08 35.48 5.03
N GLU A 57 0.74 35.25 3.89
CA GLU A 57 1.20 33.99 3.27
C GLU A 57 1.97 32.93 4.13
N ASN A 58 2.27 33.17 5.41
CA ASN A 58 3.03 32.24 6.27
C ASN A 58 2.18 31.21 7.05
N SER A 59 0.85 31.26 7.00
CA SER A 59 -0.04 30.42 7.83
C SER A 59 -0.35 29.02 7.28
N ASN A 60 -0.01 28.72 6.02
CA ASN A 60 -0.35 27.43 5.40
C ASN A 60 0.45 26.24 5.96
N SER A 61 1.70 26.45 6.35
CA SER A 61 2.54 25.38 6.93
C SER A 61 2.04 24.93 8.30
N GLU A 62 1.58 25.85 9.16
CA GLU A 62 1.10 25.51 10.51
C GLU A 62 -0.25 24.78 10.48
N ILE A 63 -1.10 25.09 9.50
CA ILE A 63 -2.39 24.41 9.31
C ILE A 63 -2.14 22.97 8.84
N LEU A 64 -1.24 22.76 7.87
CA LEU A 64 -0.86 21.43 7.38
C LEU A 64 -0.17 20.58 8.47
N ASP A 65 0.70 21.18 9.28
CA ASP A 65 1.33 20.51 10.43
C ASP A 65 0.33 20.12 11.54
N ARG A 66 -0.73 20.91 11.76
CA ARG A 66 -1.80 20.56 12.69
C ARG A 66 -2.72 19.47 12.14
N LEU A 67 -3.00 19.49 10.84
CA LEU A 67 -3.84 18.49 10.17
C LEU A 67 -3.17 17.10 10.14
N SER A 68 -1.87 17.04 9.92
CA SER A 68 -1.10 15.78 9.99
C SER A 68 -1.08 15.15 11.39
N GLN A 69 -1.09 15.97 12.46
CA GLN A 69 -1.16 15.49 13.85
C GLN A 69 -2.56 15.02 14.28
N ILE A 70 -3.64 15.63 13.76
CA ILE A 70 -5.03 15.29 14.10
C ILE A 70 -5.47 13.98 13.41
N GLN A 71 -4.97 13.69 12.21
CA GLN A 71 -5.28 12.45 11.49
C GLN A 71 -4.68 11.19 12.13
N GLY A 72 -3.59 11.31 12.89
CA GLY A 72 -2.81 10.18 13.42
C GLY A 72 -3.34 9.47 14.66
N ASN A 73 -4.61 9.65 15.08
CA ASN A 73 -5.08 9.02 16.33
C ASN A 73 -6.51 8.44 16.34
N ARG A 74 -7.37 8.73 15.36
CA ARG A 74 -8.76 8.19 15.34
C ARG A 74 -9.29 7.75 13.97
N GLY A 75 -8.74 8.25 12.86
CA GLY A 75 -9.09 7.80 11.50
C GLY A 75 -8.28 6.60 10.99
N GLN A 76 -7.29 6.14 11.76
CA GLN A 76 -6.35 5.08 11.37
C GLN A 76 -6.99 3.69 11.33
N GLN A 77 -7.83 3.30 12.29
CA GLN A 77 -8.42 1.95 12.32
C GLN A 77 -9.29 1.63 11.09
N ASP A 78 -10.17 2.54 10.66
CA ASP A 78 -11.00 2.33 9.45
C ASP A 78 -10.24 2.60 8.12
N GLN A 79 -9.07 3.23 8.18
CA GLN A 79 -8.17 3.36 7.03
C GLN A 79 -7.28 2.12 6.88
N ASP A 80 -6.83 1.53 7.98
CA ASP A 80 -5.93 0.39 8.00
C ASP A 80 -6.62 -0.88 7.45
N ASP A 81 -7.90 -1.12 7.77
CA ASP A 81 -8.65 -2.29 7.27
C ASP A 81 -8.91 -2.26 5.75
N GLU A 82 -9.18 -1.10 5.14
CA GLU A 82 -9.35 -0.98 3.67
C GLU A 82 -8.01 -0.86 2.92
N ASN A 83 -6.99 -0.28 3.55
CA ASN A 83 -5.62 -0.27 3.03
C ASN A 83 -4.98 -1.66 3.09
N GLU A 84 -5.41 -2.54 4.00
CA GLU A 84 -5.04 -3.96 4.03
C GLU A 84 -5.58 -4.70 2.79
N GLU A 85 -6.82 -4.45 2.35
CA GLU A 85 -7.38 -5.03 1.12
C GLU A 85 -6.67 -4.54 -0.16
N LEU A 86 -6.19 -3.29 -0.18
CA LEU A 86 -5.41 -2.72 -1.31
C LEU A 86 -3.99 -3.29 -1.42
N CYS A 87 -3.44 -3.84 -0.33
CA CYS A 87 -2.10 -4.44 -0.29
C CYS A 87 -2.07 -5.92 -0.71
N HIS A 88 -3.17 -6.44 -1.28
CA HIS A 88 -3.20 -7.83 -1.75
C HIS A 88 -2.30 -8.06 -2.96
N VAL A 89 -1.23 -8.82 -2.75
CA VAL A 89 -0.39 -9.38 -3.80
C VAL A 89 -0.74 -10.86 -3.97
N VAL A 90 -1.16 -11.24 -5.17
CA VAL A 90 -1.47 -12.64 -5.52
C VAL A 90 -0.39 -13.13 -6.47
N MET A 91 0.26 -14.24 -6.16
CA MET A 91 1.34 -14.82 -6.95
C MET A 91 0.94 -16.22 -7.39
N ALA A 92 1.18 -16.58 -8.64
CA ALA A 92 0.97 -17.90 -9.21
C ALA A 92 2.31 -18.47 -9.68
N ILE A 93 2.60 -19.71 -9.28
CA ILE A 93 3.87 -20.39 -9.59
C ILE A 93 3.58 -21.78 -10.14
N ASP A 94 4.29 -22.13 -11.20
CA ASP A 94 4.30 -23.48 -11.76
C ASP A 94 5.73 -23.89 -12.08
N MET A 95 6.00 -25.20 -11.98
CA MET A 95 7.32 -25.76 -12.24
C MET A 95 7.19 -27.02 -13.08
N LYS A 96 7.92 -27.08 -14.19
CA LYS A 96 8.03 -28.27 -15.05
C LYS A 96 9.13 -29.22 -14.55
N GLU A 97 9.13 -30.45 -15.05
CA GLU A 97 10.10 -31.50 -14.68
C GLU A 97 11.57 -31.11 -14.97
N THR A 98 11.79 -30.17 -15.89
CA THR A 98 13.12 -29.62 -16.24
C THR A 98 13.67 -28.62 -15.22
N ALA A 99 13.07 -28.52 -14.02
CA ALA A 99 13.36 -27.48 -13.02
C ALA A 99 13.18 -26.03 -13.52
N THR A 100 12.45 -25.85 -14.63
CA THR A 100 12.07 -24.54 -15.14
C THR A 100 10.88 -24.02 -14.33
N VAL A 101 11.04 -22.84 -13.75
CA VAL A 101 10.03 -22.18 -12.92
C VAL A 101 9.39 -21.05 -13.72
N GLY A 102 8.07 -21.05 -13.79
CA GLY A 102 7.30 -19.92 -14.30
C GLY A 102 6.58 -19.22 -13.15
N CYS A 103 6.44 -17.90 -13.27
CA CYS A 103 5.84 -17.09 -12.22
C CYS A 103 5.07 -15.91 -12.82
N CYS A 104 3.91 -15.64 -12.25
CA CYS A 104 3.11 -14.45 -12.52
C CYS A 104 2.56 -13.92 -11.21
N TYR A 105 2.49 -12.60 -11.03
CA TYR A 105 1.89 -12.00 -9.84
C TYR A 105 1.09 -10.75 -10.18
N TYR A 106 0.11 -10.45 -9.34
CA TYR A 106 -0.79 -9.31 -9.46
C TYR A 106 -0.70 -8.47 -8.19
N ILE A 107 -0.56 -7.15 -8.37
CA ILE A 107 -0.57 -6.17 -7.29
C ILE A 107 -1.87 -5.38 -7.37
N ALA A 108 -2.73 -5.51 -6.37
CA ALA A 108 -4.05 -4.88 -6.37
C ALA A 108 -4.00 -3.34 -6.37
N ASP A 109 -3.07 -2.74 -5.62
CA ASP A 109 -2.86 -1.28 -5.59
C ASP A 109 -2.48 -0.71 -6.97
N GLU A 110 -1.75 -1.49 -7.76
CA GLU A 110 -1.34 -1.09 -9.11
C GLU A 110 -2.33 -1.51 -10.20
N GLN A 111 -3.28 -2.39 -9.87
CA GLN A 111 -4.17 -3.04 -10.84
C GLN A 111 -3.39 -3.65 -12.01
N LYS A 112 -2.21 -4.19 -11.72
CA LYS A 112 -1.22 -4.59 -12.73
C LYS A 112 -0.81 -6.05 -12.57
N LEU A 113 -0.74 -6.74 -13.71
CA LEU A 113 -0.28 -8.11 -13.80
C LEU A 113 1.16 -8.15 -14.30
N TYR A 114 2.02 -8.83 -13.55
CA TYR A 114 3.44 -9.00 -13.85
C TYR A 114 3.73 -10.45 -14.21
N LEU A 115 4.22 -10.68 -15.42
CA LEU A 115 4.71 -11.98 -15.86
C LEU A 115 6.24 -11.96 -15.77
N LEU A 116 6.84 -12.99 -15.21
CA LEU A 116 8.29 -13.15 -15.23
C LEU A 116 8.72 -13.99 -16.41
N GLU A 117 9.97 -13.82 -16.87
CA GLU A 117 10.58 -14.76 -17.80
C GLU A 117 10.74 -16.14 -17.14
N ASP A 118 10.59 -17.20 -17.94
CA ASP A 118 10.73 -18.56 -17.45
C ASP A 118 12.17 -18.80 -16.96
N ILE A 119 12.33 -19.08 -15.66
CA ILE A 119 13.63 -19.25 -15.04
C ILE A 119 14.10 -20.68 -15.29
N THR A 120 15.09 -20.83 -16.16
CA THR A 120 15.71 -22.14 -16.45
C THR A 120 16.64 -22.55 -15.30
N SER A 121 16.60 -23.83 -14.92
CA SER A 121 17.41 -24.39 -13.82
C SER A 121 17.22 -23.71 -12.45
N GLY A 122 16.09 -23.02 -12.23
CA GLY A 122 15.83 -22.29 -10.98
C GLY A 122 15.42 -23.18 -9.80
N GLY A 123 14.78 -24.32 -10.08
CA GLY A 123 14.39 -25.30 -9.06
C GLY A 123 13.65 -24.69 -7.86
N LEU A 124 13.95 -25.18 -6.65
CA LEU A 124 13.34 -24.70 -5.39
C LEU A 124 13.89 -23.33 -4.96
N GLU A 125 15.18 -23.09 -5.17
CA GLU A 125 15.85 -21.85 -4.75
C GLU A 125 15.27 -20.61 -5.44
N ALA A 126 14.93 -20.73 -6.73
CA ALA A 126 14.26 -19.65 -7.46
C ALA A 126 12.86 -19.36 -6.88
N ILE A 127 12.11 -20.38 -6.49
CA ILE A 127 10.77 -20.19 -5.89
C ILE A 127 10.89 -19.42 -4.56
N GLU A 128 11.87 -19.76 -3.73
CA GLU A 128 12.11 -19.06 -2.46
C GLU A 128 12.56 -17.61 -2.67
N ALA A 129 13.49 -17.38 -3.60
CA ALA A 129 13.95 -16.05 -3.95
C ALA A 129 12.80 -15.17 -4.45
N LEU A 130 11.94 -15.71 -5.32
CA LEU A 130 10.77 -14.99 -5.84
C LEU A 130 9.74 -14.67 -4.74
N LYS A 131 9.54 -15.57 -3.76
CA LYS A 131 8.63 -15.31 -2.63
C LYS A 131 9.14 -14.18 -1.74
N LEU A 132 10.45 -14.16 -1.47
CA LEU A 132 11.09 -13.10 -0.71
C LEU A 132 10.99 -11.74 -1.41
N ASP A 133 11.12 -11.75 -2.74
CA ASP A 133 11.10 -10.56 -3.58
C ASP A 133 9.69 -10.00 -3.85
N VAL A 134 8.70 -10.87 -4.04
CA VAL A 134 7.30 -10.46 -4.33
C VAL A 134 6.48 -10.21 -3.05
N GLU A 135 6.83 -10.85 -1.93
CA GLU A 135 6.08 -10.81 -0.67
C GLU A 135 4.56 -11.04 -0.85
N PRO A 136 4.17 -12.18 -1.46
CA PRO A 136 2.78 -12.43 -1.78
C PRO A 136 1.92 -12.56 -0.52
N THR A 137 0.67 -12.09 -0.58
CA THR A 137 -0.35 -12.39 0.44
C THR A 137 -1.03 -13.74 0.18
N LEU A 138 -1.07 -14.16 -1.09
CA LEU A 138 -1.63 -15.43 -1.55
C LEU A 138 -0.72 -16.02 -2.63
N VAL A 139 -0.38 -17.30 -2.49
CA VAL A 139 0.37 -18.08 -3.47
C VAL A 139 -0.52 -19.18 -4.05
N LEU A 140 -0.72 -19.14 -5.37
CA LEU A 140 -1.37 -20.18 -6.16
C LEU A 140 -0.28 -21.14 -6.68
N LEU A 141 -0.32 -22.40 -6.28
CA LEU A 141 0.59 -23.43 -6.77
C LEU A 141 -0.13 -24.42 -7.67
N SER A 142 0.49 -24.82 -8.78
CA SER A 142 -0.01 -25.97 -9.54
C SER A 142 0.16 -27.26 -8.72
N THR A 143 -0.73 -28.24 -8.88
CA THR A 143 -0.58 -29.55 -8.21
C THR A 143 0.72 -30.26 -8.58
N ARG A 144 1.32 -29.95 -9.74
CA ARG A 144 2.65 -30.44 -10.14
C ARG A 144 3.76 -29.77 -9.34
N ALA A 145 3.71 -28.43 -9.22
CA ALA A 145 4.65 -27.69 -8.40
C ALA A 145 4.58 -28.13 -6.94
N ASP A 146 3.36 -28.32 -6.40
CA ASP A 146 3.13 -28.83 -5.04
C ASP A 146 3.81 -30.20 -4.78
N GLN A 147 3.71 -31.13 -5.72
CA GLN A 147 4.37 -32.44 -5.62
C GLN A 147 5.89 -32.34 -5.57
N ASN A 148 6.47 -31.43 -6.36
CA ASN A 148 7.91 -31.21 -6.40
C ASN A 148 8.42 -30.36 -5.22
N THR A 149 7.51 -29.66 -4.53
CA THR A 149 7.79 -28.73 -3.43
C THR A 149 7.31 -29.27 -2.08
N ARG A 150 7.04 -30.58 -1.94
CA ARG A 150 6.44 -31.24 -0.74
C ARG A 150 7.05 -30.93 0.64
N SER A 151 8.17 -30.21 0.72
CA SER A 151 8.70 -29.58 1.94
C SER A 151 7.96 -28.30 2.37
N PHE A 152 7.18 -27.64 1.50
CA PHE A 152 6.70 -26.27 1.69
C PHE A 152 5.48 -26.08 2.61
N GLY A 153 4.79 -27.14 3.09
CA GLY A 153 3.44 -26.96 3.66
C GLY A 153 2.91 -27.91 4.74
N ARG A 154 3.66 -28.92 5.22
CA ARG A 154 3.11 -29.87 6.21
C ARG A 154 3.43 -29.60 7.68
N ASN A 155 4.29 -28.63 8.00
CA ASN A 155 4.58 -28.27 9.40
C ASN A 155 3.55 -27.31 10.04
N GLY A 156 2.40 -27.11 9.41
CA GLY A 156 1.37 -26.17 9.88
C GLY A 156 0.11 -26.79 10.50
N GLN A 157 -0.07 -28.12 10.47
CA GLN A 157 -1.30 -28.74 11.00
C GLN A 157 -1.09 -29.94 11.93
N ASP A 158 0.08 -30.58 11.93
CA ASP A 158 0.40 -31.63 12.90
C ASP A 158 1.37 -31.08 13.94
N GLY A 159 0.87 -30.92 15.18
CA GLY A 159 1.72 -30.60 16.31
C GLY A 159 2.81 -31.66 16.50
N HIS A 160 3.99 -31.17 16.89
CA HIS A 160 5.22 -31.90 17.24
C HIS A 160 6.24 -32.11 16.12
N THR A 161 7.03 -31.06 15.85
CA THR A 161 8.50 -31.08 15.98
C THR A 161 9.02 -29.64 16.05
N ALA A 162 9.55 -29.27 17.21
CA ALA A 162 10.37 -28.08 17.40
C ALA A 162 11.80 -28.42 16.95
N ASP A 163 12.34 -27.64 16.02
CA ASP A 163 13.78 -27.39 15.73
C ASP A 163 14.04 -27.18 14.23
N ASN A 164 13.38 -26.17 13.62
CA ASN A 164 13.97 -25.46 12.49
C ASN A 164 13.46 -24.01 12.51
N ASP A 165 14.37 -23.12 12.86
CA ASP A 165 14.24 -21.66 12.90
C ASP A 165 14.16 -21.10 11.46
N ASP A 166 13.06 -21.38 10.75
CA ASP A 166 12.79 -20.74 9.46
C ASP A 166 12.39 -19.27 9.70
N GLN A 167 13.41 -18.39 9.79
CA GLN A 167 13.29 -16.93 9.98
C GLN A 167 12.52 -16.22 8.84
N PHE A 168 12.14 -16.93 7.78
CA PHE A 168 11.35 -16.44 6.64
C PHE A 168 9.97 -17.11 6.50
N LYS A 169 9.32 -17.49 7.61
CA LYS A 169 7.89 -17.85 7.57
C LYS A 169 7.05 -16.62 7.19
N LEU A 170 6.96 -16.38 5.89
CA LEU A 170 6.12 -15.34 5.31
C LEU A 170 4.65 -15.69 5.57
N PRO A 171 3.82 -14.74 6.05
CA PRO A 171 2.43 -14.99 6.38
C PRO A 171 1.57 -14.94 5.10
N TYR A 172 1.76 -15.91 4.19
CA TYR A 172 0.97 -16.00 2.96
C TYR A 172 0.03 -17.19 3.00
N HIS A 173 -1.15 -17.02 2.41
CA HIS A 173 -2.07 -18.14 2.21
C HIS A 173 -1.58 -18.98 1.02
N LEU A 174 -1.58 -20.30 1.15
CA LEU A 174 -1.23 -21.21 0.06
C LEU A 174 -2.50 -21.87 -0.49
N ASP A 175 -2.66 -21.87 -1.81
CA ASP A 175 -3.82 -22.44 -2.47
C ASP A 175 -3.39 -23.25 -3.70
N VAL A 176 -3.62 -24.56 -3.65
CA VAL A 176 -3.19 -25.49 -4.71
C VAL A 176 -4.29 -25.62 -5.76
N ARG A 177 -3.92 -25.38 -7.01
CA ARG A 177 -4.84 -25.32 -8.17
C ARG A 177 -4.51 -26.40 -9.21
N PRO A 178 -5.52 -26.95 -9.91
CA PRO A 178 -5.31 -27.98 -10.92
C PRO A 178 -4.42 -27.49 -12.07
N VAL A 179 -3.56 -28.35 -12.61
CA VAL A 179 -2.63 -28.02 -13.72
C VAL A 179 -3.36 -27.50 -14.96
N GLN A 180 -4.63 -27.89 -15.17
CA GLN A 180 -5.45 -27.41 -16.27
C GLN A 180 -5.65 -25.89 -16.25
N GLU A 181 -5.62 -25.26 -15.07
CA GLU A 181 -5.72 -23.80 -14.94
C GLU A 181 -4.42 -23.08 -15.36
N PHE A 182 -3.29 -23.80 -15.36
CA PHE A 182 -1.96 -23.31 -15.78
C PHE A 182 -1.65 -23.61 -17.26
N ASN A 183 -2.66 -23.98 -18.05
CA ASN A 183 -2.47 -24.30 -19.47
C ASN A 183 -2.17 -23.03 -20.28
N PHE A 184 -1.06 -23.05 -21.02
CA PHE A 184 -0.60 -21.98 -21.91
C PHE A 184 -1.66 -21.49 -22.89
N GLU A 185 -2.30 -22.39 -23.66
CA GLU A 185 -3.27 -21.98 -24.69
C GLU A 185 -4.51 -21.33 -24.07
N GLY A 186 -4.99 -21.89 -22.94
CA GLY A 186 -6.10 -21.30 -22.21
C GLY A 186 -5.77 -19.94 -21.60
N ALA A 187 -4.54 -19.77 -21.11
CA ALA A 187 -4.04 -18.52 -20.57
C ALA A 187 -3.89 -17.43 -21.65
N LYS A 188 -3.34 -17.80 -22.81
CA LYS A 188 -3.21 -16.93 -23.99
C LYS A 188 -4.56 -16.35 -24.41
N LEU A 189 -5.60 -17.17 -24.50
CA LEU A 189 -6.96 -16.72 -24.79
C LEU A 189 -7.51 -15.76 -23.71
N LYS A 190 -7.25 -16.04 -22.43
CA LYS A 190 -7.70 -15.17 -21.32
C LYS A 190 -6.99 -13.82 -21.35
N LEU A 191 -5.69 -13.80 -21.55
CA LEU A 191 -4.89 -12.59 -21.70
C LEU A 191 -5.38 -11.77 -22.89
N ALA A 192 -5.66 -12.40 -24.05
CA ALA A 192 -6.12 -11.70 -25.26
C ALA A 192 -7.48 -11.01 -25.08
N ASN A 193 -8.27 -11.49 -24.12
CA ASN A 193 -9.57 -10.93 -23.77
C ASN A 193 -9.51 -9.93 -22.62
N LEU A 194 -8.35 -9.73 -21.98
CA LEU A 194 -8.15 -8.56 -21.13
C LEU A 194 -8.20 -7.33 -22.03
N ARG A 195 -9.06 -6.37 -21.70
CA ARG A 195 -9.01 -5.02 -22.26
C ARG A 195 -8.22 -4.17 -21.26
N PRO A 196 -6.88 -4.15 -21.31
CA PRO A 196 -6.14 -3.17 -20.52
C PRO A 196 -6.61 -1.77 -20.92
N ASP A 197 -6.63 -0.85 -19.96
CA ASP A 197 -7.12 0.52 -20.15
C ASP A 197 -6.05 1.30 -20.91
N THR A 198 -5.90 0.98 -22.20
CA THR A 198 -4.89 1.56 -23.07
C THR A 198 -5.35 2.92 -23.55
N SER A 199 -5.08 3.93 -22.71
CA SER A 199 -4.79 5.30 -23.15
C SER A 199 -3.50 5.41 -24.01
N ARG A 200 -2.98 4.28 -24.50
CA ARG A 200 -1.87 4.15 -25.44
C ARG A 200 -2.32 3.31 -26.62
N ASP A 201 -2.47 3.98 -27.75
CA ASP A 201 -2.68 3.44 -29.09
C ASP A 201 -3.97 2.64 -29.34
N ASP A 202 -4.89 3.32 -30.03
CA ASP A 202 -6.05 2.75 -30.75
C ASP A 202 -5.59 1.93 -31.98
N THR A 203 -4.40 1.32 -31.93
CA THR A 203 -3.86 0.48 -33.01
C THR A 203 -4.53 -0.88 -32.97
N ARG A 204 -5.62 -1.00 -33.73
CA ARG A 204 -6.26 -2.28 -34.03
C ARG A 204 -5.50 -2.96 -35.17
N PHE A 205 -4.84 -4.07 -34.86
CA PHE A 205 -4.27 -4.93 -35.89
C PHE A 205 -5.41 -5.73 -36.55
N LEU A 206 -5.71 -5.42 -37.80
CA LEU A 206 -6.63 -6.20 -38.62
C LEU A 206 -5.82 -7.22 -39.41
N VAL A 207 -5.95 -8.50 -39.06
CA VAL A 207 -5.22 -9.60 -39.73
C VAL A 207 -6.13 -10.24 -40.78
N PRO A 208 -5.74 -10.25 -42.07
CA PRO A 208 -6.49 -10.96 -43.11
C PRO A 208 -6.33 -12.49 -43.00
N GLY A 209 -7.43 -13.25 -43.03
CA GLY A 209 -7.47 -14.73 -43.11
C GLY A 209 -7.81 -15.43 -41.77
N ASP A 210 -8.18 -16.71 -41.68
CA ASP A 210 -8.44 -17.77 -42.66
C ASP A 210 -9.42 -18.76 -41.97
N THR A 211 -10.62 -18.29 -41.59
CA THR A 211 -11.67 -19.12 -40.98
C THR A 211 -12.99 -18.35 -40.98
N PHE A 212 -13.87 -18.68 -41.92
CA PHE A 212 -15.27 -18.26 -41.87
C PHE A 212 -15.97 -18.96 -40.69
N SER A 213 -16.03 -18.28 -39.55
CA SER A 213 -17.06 -18.55 -38.55
C SER A 213 -18.04 -17.38 -38.62
N PRO A 214 -19.25 -17.56 -39.16
CA PRO A 214 -20.24 -16.49 -39.11
C PRO A 214 -20.54 -16.23 -37.64
N SER A 215 -20.19 -15.02 -37.17
CA SER A 215 -20.71 -14.51 -35.92
C SER A 215 -22.24 -14.58 -35.99
N ARG A 216 -22.87 -15.11 -34.95
CA ARG A 216 -24.33 -15.25 -34.85
C ARG A 216 -25.09 -13.92 -34.76
N ASN A 217 -24.38 -12.80 -34.84
CA ASN A 217 -24.96 -11.46 -34.84
C ASN A 217 -24.59 -10.81 -36.18
N GLY A 218 -25.59 -10.70 -37.06
CA GLY A 218 -25.44 -10.19 -38.42
C GLY A 218 -25.12 -8.71 -38.46
N ASP A 219 -23.84 -8.37 -38.33
CA ASP A 219 -23.30 -7.10 -38.83
C ASP A 219 -22.67 -7.37 -40.21
N GLU A 220 -23.31 -6.87 -41.27
CA GLU A 220 -22.93 -7.06 -42.69
C GLU A 220 -21.61 -6.36 -43.11
N ASN A 221 -20.80 -5.88 -42.15
CA ASN A 221 -19.56 -5.13 -42.43
C ASN A 221 -18.27 -5.83 -41.99
N ASP A 222 -18.32 -7.10 -41.57
CA ASP A 222 -17.12 -7.81 -41.11
C ASP A 222 -16.33 -8.43 -42.28
N LEU A 223 -15.38 -7.65 -42.82
CA LEU A 223 -14.53 -7.95 -43.99
C LEU A 223 -13.49 -9.08 -43.77
N GLY A 224 -13.81 -10.11 -42.99
CA GLY A 224 -12.94 -11.29 -42.82
C GLY A 224 -11.66 -11.01 -42.03
N PHE A 225 -11.66 -10.01 -41.16
CA PHE A 225 -10.56 -9.72 -40.24
C PHE A 225 -10.82 -10.38 -38.88
N THR A 226 -9.89 -11.19 -38.40
CA THR A 226 -10.06 -11.80 -37.07
C THR A 226 -9.59 -10.84 -35.96
N ASP A 227 -10.54 -10.21 -35.27
CA ASP A 227 -10.28 -9.37 -34.06
C ASP A 227 -9.43 -10.12 -33.01
N HIS A 228 -9.55 -11.45 -32.97
CA HIS A 228 -8.77 -12.30 -32.09
C HIS A 228 -7.27 -12.33 -32.41
N GLN A 229 -6.87 -12.48 -33.69
CA GLN A 229 -5.45 -12.46 -34.06
C GLN A 229 -4.87 -11.06 -33.85
N GLY A 230 -5.65 -10.01 -34.09
CA GLY A 230 -5.26 -8.64 -33.79
C GLY A 230 -4.91 -8.41 -32.32
N LYS A 231 -5.76 -8.90 -31.42
CA LYS A 231 -5.51 -8.85 -29.96
C LYS A 231 -4.27 -9.62 -29.53
N LEU A 232 -4.01 -10.77 -30.16
CA LEU A 232 -2.81 -11.56 -29.88
C LEU A 232 -1.54 -10.87 -30.36
N LEU A 233 -1.57 -10.20 -31.53
CA LEU A 233 -0.45 -9.40 -32.01
C LEU A 233 -0.16 -8.23 -31.07
N HIS A 234 -1.21 -7.54 -30.61
CA HIS A 234 -1.07 -6.48 -29.61
C HIS A 234 -0.42 -6.99 -28.31
N LEU A 235 -0.87 -8.15 -27.80
CA LEU A 235 -0.23 -8.76 -26.64
C LEU A 235 1.24 -9.14 -26.88
N SER A 236 1.56 -9.68 -28.05
CA SER A 236 2.93 -10.08 -28.40
C SER A 236 3.91 -8.89 -28.46
N GLY A 237 3.40 -7.66 -28.58
CA GLY A 237 4.21 -6.45 -28.44
C GLY A 237 4.58 -6.09 -26.99
N SER A 238 3.88 -6.68 -26.02
CA SER A 238 4.04 -6.39 -24.58
C SER A 238 4.55 -7.57 -23.75
N ILE A 239 4.40 -8.79 -24.25
CA ILE A 239 4.75 -10.03 -23.57
C ILE A 239 5.44 -10.94 -24.58
N ASP A 240 6.61 -11.48 -24.17
CA ASP A 240 7.28 -12.52 -24.91
C ASP A 240 6.53 -13.86 -24.75
N MET A 241 5.93 -14.31 -25.85
CA MET A 241 5.04 -15.47 -25.90
C MET A 241 5.78 -16.82 -25.78
N ASP A 242 7.11 -16.81 -25.80
CA ASP A 242 7.93 -18.02 -25.62
C ASP A 242 7.98 -18.48 -24.14
N ASN A 243 7.56 -17.62 -23.21
CA ASN A 243 7.51 -17.89 -21.77
C ASN A 243 6.25 -18.68 -21.37
N HIS A 244 6.16 -19.90 -21.89
CA HIS A 244 4.97 -20.73 -21.80
C HIS A 244 4.51 -21.02 -20.37
N ILE A 245 5.43 -21.18 -19.41
CA ILE A 245 5.08 -21.55 -18.03
C ILE A 245 4.52 -20.33 -17.29
N SER A 246 5.18 -19.18 -17.40
CA SER A 246 4.75 -17.93 -16.77
C SER A 246 3.44 -17.41 -17.36
N ILE A 247 3.22 -17.57 -18.66
CA ILE A 247 1.92 -17.31 -19.30
C ILE A 247 0.85 -18.27 -18.75
N GLY A 248 1.17 -19.56 -18.57
CA GLY A 248 0.29 -20.50 -17.87
C GLY A 248 -0.11 -20.02 -16.47
N CYS A 249 0.85 -19.54 -15.69
CA CYS A 249 0.63 -18.97 -14.35
C CYS A 249 -0.32 -17.75 -14.40
N ALA A 250 -0.19 -16.88 -15.40
CA ALA A 250 -1.11 -15.77 -15.62
C ALA A 250 -2.55 -16.25 -15.82
N GLY A 251 -2.75 -17.35 -16.56
CA GLY A 251 -4.06 -17.96 -16.75
C GLY A 251 -4.72 -18.43 -15.45
N ALA A 252 -3.96 -19.06 -14.56
CA ALA A 252 -4.43 -19.50 -13.25
C ALA A 252 -4.80 -18.29 -12.36
N LEU A 253 -3.93 -17.27 -12.34
CA LEU A 253 -4.14 -16.04 -11.58
C LEU A 253 -5.40 -15.29 -12.04
N ILE A 254 -5.56 -15.09 -13.35
CA ILE A 254 -6.75 -14.43 -13.92
C ILE A 254 -8.02 -15.20 -13.54
N THR A 255 -7.98 -16.53 -13.60
CA THR A 255 -9.12 -17.38 -13.20
C THR A 255 -9.48 -17.19 -11.74
N HIS A 256 -8.47 -17.12 -10.86
CA HIS A 256 -8.67 -16.86 -9.44
C HIS A 256 -9.32 -15.49 -9.20
N LEU A 257 -8.80 -14.43 -9.82
CA LEU A 257 -9.37 -13.08 -9.70
C LEU A 257 -10.81 -13.01 -10.21
N GLN A 258 -11.11 -13.64 -11.35
CA GLN A 258 -12.46 -13.73 -11.91
C GLN A 258 -13.44 -14.45 -10.96
N ARG A 259 -13.01 -15.55 -10.34
CA ARG A 259 -13.82 -16.28 -9.35
C ARG A 259 -14.08 -15.44 -8.11
N LYS A 260 -13.06 -14.75 -7.59
CA LYS A 260 -13.19 -13.86 -6.43
C LYS A 260 -14.17 -12.72 -6.73
N ARG A 261 -14.05 -12.10 -7.91
CA ARG A 261 -14.97 -11.07 -8.39
C ARG A 261 -16.41 -11.58 -8.48
N ALA A 262 -16.63 -12.76 -9.07
CA ALA A 262 -17.96 -13.35 -9.17
C ALA A 262 -18.57 -13.66 -7.79
N ALA A 263 -17.77 -14.16 -6.84
CA ALA A 263 -18.23 -14.44 -5.47
C ALA A 263 -18.59 -13.14 -4.71
N GLU A 264 -17.81 -12.07 -4.88
CA GLU A 264 -18.07 -10.78 -4.25
C GLU A 264 -19.30 -10.07 -4.83
N CYS A 265 -19.53 -10.17 -6.14
CA CYS A 265 -20.75 -9.66 -6.79
C CYS A 265 -22.03 -10.32 -6.24
N LEU A 266 -21.96 -11.57 -5.78
CA LEU A 266 -23.10 -12.27 -5.18
C LEU A 266 -23.32 -11.90 -3.70
N ALA A 267 -22.29 -11.39 -3.01
CA ALA A 267 -22.30 -11.14 -1.57
C ALA A 267 -22.66 -9.70 -1.17
N ARG A 268 -22.48 -8.70 -2.06
CA ARG A 268 -22.81 -7.28 -1.79
C ARG A 268 -23.32 -6.56 -3.04
N GLU A 269 -24.48 -5.92 -2.95
CA GLU A 269 -24.94 -4.93 -3.94
C GLU A 269 -24.03 -3.69 -3.91
N GLY A 270 -23.21 -3.55 -4.96
CA GLY A 270 -22.59 -2.29 -5.38
C GLY A 270 -21.19 -1.96 -4.81
N ALA A 271 -20.28 -1.68 -5.75
CA ALA A 271 -19.01 -0.92 -5.60
C ALA A 271 -17.73 -1.64 -5.12
N ARG A 272 -17.67 -2.98 -5.08
CA ARG A 272 -16.38 -3.72 -4.91
C ARG A 272 -15.70 -4.13 -6.24
N ASP A 273 -16.31 -3.80 -7.37
CA ASP A 273 -16.00 -4.37 -8.69
C ASP A 273 -14.64 -3.93 -9.30
N LYS A 274 -13.97 -2.92 -8.73
CA LYS A 274 -12.75 -2.32 -9.33
C LYS A 274 -11.41 -2.80 -8.75
N LEU A 275 -11.36 -3.38 -7.55
CA LEU A 275 -10.09 -3.83 -6.93
C LEU A 275 -9.47 -5.06 -7.62
N LEU A 276 -10.26 -5.80 -8.40
CA LEU A 276 -9.86 -7.03 -9.08
C LEU A 276 -9.74 -6.83 -10.59
N ASN A 277 -9.73 -5.56 -11.05
CA ASN A 277 -9.57 -5.25 -12.47
C ASN A 277 -8.09 -5.21 -12.83
N ILE A 278 -7.74 -5.79 -13.98
CA ILE A 278 -6.38 -5.75 -14.52
C ILE A 278 -6.35 -4.63 -15.56
N LYS A 279 -5.74 -3.49 -15.21
CA LYS A 279 -5.59 -2.33 -16.10
C LYS A 279 -4.41 -2.48 -17.06
N SER A 280 -3.34 -3.16 -16.64
CA SER A 280 -2.15 -3.35 -17.47
C SER A 280 -1.46 -4.67 -17.20
N VAL A 281 -0.70 -5.14 -18.18
CA VAL A 281 0.12 -6.34 -18.11
C VAL A 281 1.54 -5.96 -18.52
N GLU A 282 2.54 -6.41 -17.75
CA GLU A 282 3.96 -6.16 -18.01
C GLU A 282 4.76 -7.45 -17.87
N MET A 283 5.63 -7.71 -18.84
CA MET A 283 6.65 -8.75 -18.74
C MET A 283 7.89 -8.18 -18.06
N ARG A 284 8.41 -8.86 -17.04
CA ARG A 284 9.63 -8.50 -16.34
C ARG A 284 10.69 -9.59 -16.50
N THR A 285 11.90 -9.16 -16.81
CA THR A 285 13.06 -10.03 -16.87
C THR A 285 13.84 -9.96 -15.56
N LEU A 286 14.44 -11.08 -15.18
CA LEU A 286 15.51 -11.15 -14.16
C LEU A 286 16.90 -11.19 -14.80
N LYS A 287 16.99 -11.03 -16.13
CA LYS A 287 18.26 -10.77 -16.82
C LYS A 287 18.91 -9.55 -16.19
N ASP A 288 20.23 -9.61 -16.12
CA ASP A 288 21.06 -8.58 -15.51
C ASP A 288 20.84 -8.34 -14.01
N THR A 289 20.28 -9.33 -13.31
CA THR A 289 20.24 -9.37 -11.83
C THR A 289 21.12 -10.49 -11.30
N MET A 290 21.84 -10.21 -10.21
CA MET A 290 22.66 -11.19 -9.53
C MET A 290 21.76 -12.20 -8.81
N PHE A 291 21.84 -13.48 -9.19
CA PHE A 291 21.18 -14.54 -8.44
C PHE A 291 21.91 -14.77 -7.12
N VAL A 292 21.17 -14.60 -6.01
CA VAL A 292 21.66 -14.88 -4.66
C VAL A 292 20.63 -15.74 -3.95
N ASN A 293 21.04 -16.92 -3.51
CA ASN A 293 20.15 -17.84 -2.81
C ASN A 293 19.76 -17.31 -1.41
N THR A 294 18.67 -17.84 -0.88
CA THR A 294 18.09 -17.45 0.42
C THR A 294 19.09 -17.63 1.57
N ASP A 295 19.85 -18.72 1.57
CA ASP A 295 20.89 -18.98 2.57
C ASP A 295 21.97 -17.88 2.60
N THR A 296 22.39 -17.39 1.43
CA THR A 296 23.39 -16.30 1.34
C THR A 296 22.79 -14.98 1.81
N LEU A 297 21.56 -14.64 1.41
CA LEU A 297 20.88 -13.42 1.87
C LEU A 297 20.73 -13.40 3.39
N THR A 298 20.38 -14.55 3.97
CA THR A 298 20.26 -14.75 5.43
C THR A 298 21.61 -14.66 6.11
N SER A 299 22.62 -15.35 5.56
CA SER A 299 23.97 -15.39 6.11
C SER A 299 24.65 -14.02 6.12
N LEU A 300 24.41 -13.22 5.08
CA LEU A 300 24.88 -11.84 4.97
C LEU A 300 23.99 -10.83 5.69
N GLN A 301 22.85 -11.28 6.24
CA GLN A 301 21.86 -10.45 6.91
C GLN A 301 21.45 -9.24 6.05
N ILE A 302 21.20 -9.48 4.76
CA ILE A 302 20.81 -8.41 3.83
C ILE A 302 19.48 -7.80 4.28
N ILE A 303 18.52 -8.65 4.61
CA ILE A 303 17.22 -8.32 5.17
C ILE A 303 16.96 -9.29 6.32
N GLN A 304 16.45 -8.80 7.45
CA GLN A 304 16.01 -9.62 8.56
C GLN A 304 14.72 -9.07 9.16
N SER A 305 13.70 -9.92 9.14
CA SER A 305 12.39 -9.69 9.72
C SER A 305 12.35 -10.32 11.12
N GLU A 306 12.38 -9.53 12.19
CA GLU A 306 12.25 -10.07 13.55
C GLU A 306 10.78 -10.35 13.89
N SER A 307 10.44 -11.63 14.08
CA SER A 307 9.08 -11.99 14.45
C SER A 307 8.67 -11.44 15.81
N HIS A 308 7.47 -10.86 15.91
CA HIS A 308 6.99 -10.34 17.19
C HIS A 308 6.90 -11.49 18.22
N PRO A 309 7.40 -11.31 19.46
CA PRO A 309 7.48 -12.40 20.45
C PRO A 309 6.11 -12.99 20.84
N ASN A 310 5.03 -12.22 20.70
CA ASN A 310 3.67 -12.75 20.83
C ASN A 310 3.19 -13.38 19.51
N VAL A 311 3.03 -14.71 19.52
CA VAL A 311 2.48 -15.53 18.43
C VAL A 311 1.08 -15.07 17.96
N PHE A 312 0.27 -14.49 18.85
CA PHE A 312 -1.06 -13.93 18.49
C PHE A 312 -0.99 -12.71 17.55
N ASN A 313 0.15 -12.03 17.48
CA ASN A 313 0.38 -10.90 16.58
C ASN A 313 1.18 -11.32 15.33
N GLN A 314 1.34 -12.62 15.09
CA GLN A 314 1.95 -13.18 13.88
C GLN A 314 0.82 -13.61 12.94
N GLY A 315 0.22 -12.64 12.23
CA GLY A 315 -0.87 -12.86 11.29
C GLY A 315 -0.54 -12.31 9.89
N PRO A 316 -1.32 -12.70 8.86
CA PRO A 316 -1.27 -12.10 7.53
C PRO A 316 -2.07 -10.78 7.53
N GLY A 317 -1.53 -9.72 8.13
CA GLY A 317 -2.15 -8.39 8.17
C GLY A 317 -1.16 -7.29 8.56
N LYS A 318 -1.41 -6.04 8.18
CA LYS A 318 -0.60 -4.88 8.62
C LYS A 318 -0.74 -4.62 10.12
N ASN A 319 -1.90 -4.97 10.68
CA ASN A 319 -2.20 -4.89 12.11
C ASN A 319 -1.46 -5.93 12.97
N SER A 320 -0.79 -6.89 12.33
CA SER A 320 0.26 -7.70 12.95
C SER A 320 1.61 -7.03 12.69
N PRO A 321 2.22 -6.32 13.67
CA PRO A 321 3.60 -5.82 13.56
C PRO A 321 4.57 -6.99 13.73
N GLY A 322 4.35 -8.05 12.94
CA GLY A 322 4.97 -9.35 13.05
C GLY A 322 6.36 -9.42 12.46
N ALA A 323 6.86 -8.35 11.83
CA ALA A 323 8.26 -8.23 11.43
C ALA A 323 8.65 -6.76 11.44
N LYS A 324 9.27 -6.29 12.53
CA LYS A 324 10.08 -5.07 12.43
C LYS A 324 11.42 -5.48 11.84
N GLU A 325 11.93 -4.69 10.90
CA GLU A 325 13.28 -4.91 10.38
C GLU A 325 14.27 -4.83 11.54
N SER A 326 15.09 -5.87 11.70
CA SER A 326 16.10 -5.94 12.76
C SER A 326 17.46 -5.42 12.26
N LEU A 327 18.55 -5.76 12.95
CA LEU A 327 19.90 -5.38 12.54
C LEU A 327 20.32 -6.12 11.26
N SER A 328 19.96 -5.55 10.12
CA SER A 328 20.29 -6.02 8.77
C SER A 328 20.92 -4.91 7.95
N ILE A 329 21.53 -5.24 6.81
CA ILE A 329 22.10 -4.23 5.92
C ILE A 329 20.99 -3.30 5.42
N TYR A 330 19.84 -3.82 5.01
CA TYR A 330 18.70 -3.00 4.64
C TYR A 330 18.24 -2.10 5.79
N GLY A 331 18.17 -2.63 7.03
CA GLY A 331 17.80 -1.88 8.23
C GLY A 331 18.69 -0.65 8.49
N LEU A 332 19.98 -0.74 8.16
CA LEU A 332 20.92 0.39 8.26
C LEU A 332 20.58 1.56 7.33
N PHE A 333 19.82 1.34 6.24
CA PHE A 333 19.43 2.39 5.29
C PHE A 333 17.93 2.69 5.29
N HIS A 334 17.10 1.72 5.71
CA HIS A 334 15.63 1.78 5.67
C HIS A 334 15.07 3.06 6.31
N HIS A 335 15.64 3.47 7.44
CA HIS A 335 15.16 4.62 8.21
C HIS A 335 15.43 5.99 7.55
N PHE A 336 16.32 6.05 6.54
CA PHE A 336 16.55 7.27 5.77
C PHE A 336 15.50 7.49 4.69
N ALA A 337 14.89 6.42 4.15
CA ALA A 337 13.80 6.54 3.19
C ALA A 337 12.53 7.04 3.91
N ARG A 338 12.02 8.19 3.46
CA ARG A 338 10.92 8.93 4.11
C ARG A 338 9.55 8.53 3.59
N THR A 339 9.46 8.12 2.34
CA THR A 339 8.22 7.76 1.65
C THR A 339 7.98 6.23 1.68
N PRO A 340 6.71 5.77 1.71
CA PRO A 340 6.38 4.36 1.56
C PRO A 340 6.92 3.75 0.25
N GLN A 341 6.75 4.45 -0.86
CA GLN A 341 7.24 4.03 -2.17
C GLN A 341 8.78 4.00 -2.23
N GLY A 342 9.48 4.93 -1.59
CA GLY A 342 10.94 4.93 -1.51
C GLY A 342 11.49 3.78 -0.69
N ARG A 343 10.82 3.40 0.41
CA ARG A 343 11.15 2.18 1.17
C ARG A 343 10.96 0.91 0.35
N ALA A 344 9.85 0.81 -0.38
CA ALA A 344 9.59 -0.33 -1.28
C ALA A 344 10.67 -0.43 -2.38
N ARG A 345 11.00 0.70 -3.03
CA ARG A 345 12.09 0.76 -4.03
C ARG A 345 13.45 0.44 -3.44
N LEU A 346 13.75 0.94 -2.25
CA LEU A 346 15.00 0.66 -1.55
C LEU A 346 15.13 -0.84 -1.26
N ARG A 347 14.07 -1.47 -0.73
CA ARG A 347 14.01 -2.92 -0.48
C ARG A 347 14.22 -3.71 -1.77
N GLN A 348 13.53 -3.32 -2.84
CA GLN A 348 13.69 -3.96 -4.15
C GLN A 348 15.14 -3.90 -4.66
N ARG A 349 15.80 -2.73 -4.54
CA ARG A 349 17.23 -2.58 -4.87
C ARG A 349 18.10 -3.52 -4.03
N PHE A 350 17.78 -3.69 -2.75
CA PHE A 350 18.47 -4.64 -1.87
C PHE A 350 18.27 -6.10 -2.27
N LEU A 351 17.14 -6.49 -2.84
CA LEU A 351 16.84 -7.87 -3.22
C LEU A 351 17.29 -8.24 -4.63
N ARG A 352 17.45 -7.23 -5.51
CA ARG A 352 17.83 -7.40 -6.90
C ARG A 352 19.08 -6.58 -7.25
N PRO A 353 20.29 -7.00 -6.81
CA PRO A 353 21.54 -6.38 -7.26
C PRO A 353 21.65 -6.50 -8.78
N SER A 354 22.11 -5.45 -9.44
CA SER A 354 22.26 -5.45 -10.89
C SER A 354 23.64 -6.01 -11.28
N THR A 355 23.73 -6.61 -12.46
CA THR A 355 25.00 -6.94 -13.12
C THR A 355 25.27 -6.04 -14.32
N ASP A 356 24.32 -5.16 -14.67
CA ASP A 356 24.51 -4.17 -15.72
C ASP A 356 25.35 -2.99 -15.20
N GLU A 357 26.48 -2.77 -15.86
CA GLU A 357 27.42 -1.70 -15.53
C GLU A 357 26.77 -0.31 -15.63
N THR A 358 25.83 -0.11 -16.56
CA THR A 358 25.19 1.19 -16.77
C THR A 358 24.31 1.56 -15.57
N HIS A 359 23.41 0.67 -15.15
CA HIS A 359 22.55 0.86 -13.98
C HIS A 359 23.33 1.00 -12.68
N ILE A 360 24.41 0.23 -12.50
CA ILE A 360 25.30 0.35 -11.34
C ILE A 360 25.96 1.74 -11.33
N LYS A 361 26.45 2.20 -12.48
CA LYS A 361 27.12 3.49 -12.63
C LYS A 361 26.16 4.66 -12.39
N GLU A 362 24.94 4.61 -12.89
CA GLU A 362 23.90 5.61 -12.61
C GLU A 362 23.68 5.80 -11.11
N GLY A 363 23.57 4.69 -10.35
CA GLY A 363 23.46 4.74 -8.89
C GLY A 363 24.69 5.36 -8.22
N HIS A 364 25.89 4.97 -8.64
CA HIS A 364 27.14 5.54 -8.13
C HIS A 364 27.27 7.03 -8.44
N ASP A 365 26.90 7.46 -9.64
CA ASP A 365 26.96 8.86 -10.05
C ASP A 365 25.94 9.70 -9.26
N PHE A 366 24.74 9.19 -9.02
CA PHE A 366 23.75 9.87 -8.16
C PHE A 366 24.31 10.10 -6.75
N ILE A 367 24.84 9.06 -6.11
CA ILE A 367 25.43 9.16 -4.76
C ILE A 367 26.60 10.16 -4.77
N SER A 368 27.46 10.09 -5.79
CA SER A 368 28.62 10.99 -5.93
C SER A 368 28.20 12.46 -6.02
N THR A 369 27.18 12.77 -6.83
CA THR A 369 26.68 14.13 -7.02
C THR A 369 26.06 14.66 -5.73
N TYR A 370 25.23 13.87 -5.06
CA TYR A 370 24.54 14.32 -3.84
C TYR A 370 25.46 14.40 -2.63
N LEU A 371 26.53 13.58 -2.55
CA LEU A 371 27.52 13.69 -1.47
C LEU A 371 28.39 14.96 -1.54
N ARG A 372 28.33 15.73 -2.63
CA ARG A 372 29.08 16.99 -2.74
C ARG A 372 28.64 17.98 -1.64
N PRO A 373 29.60 18.70 -1.01
CA PRO A 373 29.27 19.65 0.06
C PRO A 373 28.33 20.77 -0.43
N ASP A 374 28.47 21.18 -1.70
CA ASP A 374 27.63 22.18 -2.38
C ASP A 374 26.13 21.80 -2.38
N ASN A 375 25.80 20.50 -2.30
CA ASN A 375 24.44 19.98 -2.39
C ASN A 375 23.85 19.60 -1.02
N SER A 376 24.55 19.88 0.09
CA SER A 376 24.12 19.52 1.44
C SER A 376 22.78 20.15 1.86
N GLU A 377 22.59 21.44 1.56
CA GLU A 377 21.32 22.15 1.80
C GLU A 377 20.16 21.54 1.00
N ALA A 378 20.42 21.17 -0.26
CA ALA A 378 19.43 20.53 -1.12
C ALA A 378 19.01 19.16 -0.57
N ILE A 379 19.94 18.35 -0.03
CA ILE A 379 19.59 17.07 0.63
C ILE A 379 18.68 17.30 1.84
N GLU A 380 18.98 18.29 2.68
CA GLU A 380 18.19 18.57 3.87
C GLU A 380 16.76 18.99 3.48
N LYS A 381 16.64 19.92 2.53
CA LYS A 381 15.34 20.39 2.01
C LYS A 381 14.56 19.25 1.35
N LEU A 382 15.19 18.43 0.49
CA LEU A 382 14.55 17.26 -0.11
C LEU A 382 14.08 16.26 0.95
N THR A 383 14.91 15.96 1.94
CA THR A 383 14.56 15.02 3.01
C THR A 383 13.38 15.53 3.84
N LYS A 384 13.26 16.85 4.02
CA LYS A 384 12.11 17.47 4.70
C LYS A 384 10.84 17.36 3.84
N SER A 385 10.89 17.75 2.57
CA SER A 385 9.72 17.72 1.67
C SER A 385 9.23 16.29 1.40
N LEU A 386 10.14 15.33 1.24
CA LEU A 386 9.79 13.91 1.03
C LEU A 386 9.04 13.28 2.20
N LYS A 387 9.13 13.82 3.43
CA LYS A 387 8.32 13.31 4.57
C LYS A 387 6.82 13.53 4.36
N GLY A 388 6.43 14.57 3.62
CA GLY A 388 5.03 14.87 3.33
C GLY A 388 4.50 14.20 2.05
N ILE A 389 5.36 13.51 1.29
CA ILE A 389 4.95 12.78 0.09
C ILE A 389 4.35 11.43 0.49
N LYS A 390 3.04 11.28 0.25
CA LYS A 390 2.32 10.00 0.39
C LYS A 390 2.28 9.26 -0.95
N ASN A 391 2.01 7.96 -0.91
CA ASN A 391 1.79 7.18 -2.13
C ASN A 391 0.42 7.54 -2.72
N LEU A 392 0.39 8.06 -3.95
CA LEU A 392 -0.86 8.47 -4.58
C LEU A 392 -1.66 7.32 -5.20
N ARG A 393 -1.11 6.12 -5.39
CA ARG A 393 -1.85 4.99 -5.97
C ARG A 393 -3.09 4.61 -5.15
N PRO A 394 -2.99 4.38 -3.81
CA PRO A 394 -4.17 4.15 -2.98
C PRO A 394 -5.14 5.34 -2.98
N VAL A 395 -4.59 6.55 -2.97
CA VAL A 395 -5.37 7.80 -2.91
C VAL A 395 -6.23 7.95 -4.17
N MET A 396 -5.67 7.70 -5.35
CA MET A 396 -6.41 7.72 -6.62
C MET A 396 -7.49 6.64 -6.67
N VAL A 397 -7.22 5.44 -6.15
CA VAL A 397 -8.23 4.39 -6.04
C VAL A 397 -9.40 4.83 -5.14
N HIS A 398 -9.12 5.55 -4.04
CA HIS A 398 -10.18 6.11 -3.20
C HIS A 398 -10.99 7.21 -3.90
N VAL A 399 -10.34 8.11 -4.66
CA VAL A 399 -11.04 9.11 -5.48
C VAL A 399 -11.96 8.43 -6.50
N GLN A 400 -11.45 7.42 -7.21
CA GLN A 400 -12.24 6.62 -8.15
C GLN A 400 -13.42 5.90 -7.48
N LYS A 401 -13.22 5.33 -6.27
CA LYS A 401 -14.29 4.69 -5.49
C LYS A 401 -15.37 5.68 -5.08
N GLY A 402 -15.00 6.91 -4.72
CA GLY A 402 -15.93 7.97 -4.37
C GLY A 402 -16.87 8.31 -5.54
N ILE A 403 -16.31 8.45 -6.74
CA ILE A 403 -17.08 8.65 -7.99
C ILE A 403 -17.94 7.42 -8.33
N SER A 404 -17.37 6.21 -8.19
CA SER A 404 -18.03 4.97 -8.62
C SER A 404 -19.15 4.50 -7.70
N SER A 405 -19.18 4.98 -6.45
CA SER A 405 -20.23 4.65 -5.48
C SER A 405 -21.56 5.36 -5.78
N GLY A 406 -21.57 6.29 -6.74
CA GLY A 406 -22.74 7.11 -7.10
C GLY A 406 -23.13 8.10 -6.01
N ASN A 407 -24.09 8.97 -6.31
CA ASN A 407 -24.59 10.01 -5.39
C ASN A 407 -25.28 9.45 -4.13
N ALA A 408 -25.48 8.12 -4.05
CA ALA A 408 -26.28 7.47 -3.02
C ALA A 408 -25.57 7.28 -1.67
N LYS A 409 -24.27 7.59 -1.54
CA LYS A 409 -23.52 7.40 -0.27
C LYS A 409 -22.92 8.71 0.24
N PHE A 410 -23.53 9.23 1.30
CA PHE A 410 -23.11 10.41 2.08
C PHE A 410 -21.64 10.39 2.57
N LYS A 411 -20.99 9.21 2.62
CA LYS A 411 -19.60 9.00 3.05
C LYS A 411 -18.67 8.52 1.93
N ALA A 412 -18.99 8.82 0.66
CA ALA A 412 -18.26 8.31 -0.49
C ALA A 412 -16.77 8.72 -0.52
N PHE A 413 -16.44 9.91 -0.01
CA PHE A 413 -15.07 10.41 0.09
C PHE A 413 -14.64 10.50 1.55
N LYS A 414 -13.55 9.82 1.93
CA LYS A 414 -12.94 9.99 3.25
C LYS A 414 -12.32 11.41 3.33
N SER A 415 -12.57 12.14 4.40
CA SER A 415 -12.15 13.55 4.55
C SER A 415 -10.63 13.78 4.42
N GLY A 416 -9.81 12.76 4.65
CA GLY A 416 -8.35 12.84 4.53
C GLY A 416 -7.78 12.75 3.10
N VAL A 417 -8.57 12.36 2.10
CA VAL A 417 -8.10 12.19 0.71
C VAL A 417 -7.68 13.53 0.10
N TRP A 418 -8.52 14.55 0.24
CA TRP A 418 -8.25 15.89 -0.30
C TRP A 418 -7.07 16.58 0.38
N ALA A 419 -6.96 16.45 1.70
CA ALA A 419 -5.82 16.95 2.47
C ALA A 419 -4.51 16.31 1.97
N THR A 420 -4.52 14.98 1.76
CA THR A 420 -3.35 14.25 1.24
C THR A 420 -2.94 14.69 -0.15
N LEU A 421 -3.90 14.94 -1.06
CA LEU A 421 -3.60 15.43 -2.40
C LEU A 421 -3.03 16.84 -2.40
N LEU A 422 -3.55 17.72 -1.55
CA LEU A 422 -3.05 19.07 -1.38
C LEU A 422 -1.64 19.07 -0.80
N GLU A 423 -1.39 18.28 0.26
CA GLU A 423 -0.05 18.07 0.84
C GLU A 423 0.94 17.55 -0.21
N PHE A 424 0.53 16.55 -0.99
CA PHE A 424 1.35 16.00 -2.07
C PHE A 424 1.71 17.07 -3.11
N ALA A 425 0.72 17.84 -3.60
CA ALA A 425 0.95 18.87 -4.60
C ALA A 425 1.99 19.90 -4.12
N PHE A 426 1.84 20.38 -2.88
CA PHE A 426 2.77 21.33 -2.27
C PHE A 426 4.19 20.75 -2.17
N HIS A 427 4.34 19.57 -1.58
CA HIS A 427 5.66 18.97 -1.40
C HIS A 427 6.31 18.49 -2.70
N ALA A 428 5.52 18.09 -3.70
CA ALA A 428 6.04 17.70 -5.02
C ALA A 428 6.62 18.91 -5.76
N ILE A 429 6.00 20.08 -5.63
CA ILE A 429 6.53 21.35 -6.14
C ILE A 429 7.85 21.70 -5.44
N ASP A 430 7.90 21.62 -4.11
CA ASP A 430 9.14 21.84 -3.34
C ASP A 430 10.27 20.90 -3.79
N VAL A 431 9.95 19.62 -4.02
CA VAL A 431 10.91 18.62 -4.51
C VAL A 431 11.42 19.01 -5.89
N HIS A 432 10.53 19.35 -6.83
CA HIS A 432 10.91 19.81 -8.17
C HIS A 432 11.84 21.04 -8.11
N GLU A 433 11.47 22.07 -7.34
CA GLU A 433 12.31 23.26 -7.18
C GLU A 433 13.68 22.93 -6.59
N THR A 434 13.72 22.07 -5.58
CA THR A 434 14.99 21.72 -4.92
C THR A 434 15.89 20.90 -5.84
N ILE A 435 15.34 19.96 -6.61
CA ILE A 435 16.10 19.19 -7.63
C ILE A 435 16.76 20.13 -8.63
N ARG A 436 16.07 21.21 -9.04
CA ARG A 436 16.60 22.20 -9.97
C ARG A 436 17.82 22.97 -9.43
N THR A 437 17.95 23.10 -8.10
CA THR A 437 19.08 23.81 -7.46
C THR A 437 20.34 22.94 -7.31
N VAL A 438 20.23 21.63 -7.51
CA VAL A 438 21.36 20.69 -7.33
C VAL A 438 22.42 20.90 -8.42
N SER A 439 23.68 20.98 -8.00
CA SER A 439 24.82 21.16 -8.90
C SER A 439 25.44 19.82 -9.32
N GLY A 440 25.99 19.76 -10.55
CA GLY A 440 26.70 18.56 -11.05
C GLY A 440 25.78 17.43 -11.53
N VAL A 441 24.62 17.78 -12.11
CA VAL A 441 23.58 16.84 -12.54
C VAL A 441 23.67 16.42 -14.02
N GLU A 442 24.72 16.85 -14.74
CA GLU A 442 24.87 16.70 -16.20
C GLU A 442 24.78 15.25 -16.70
N ASN A 443 25.10 14.27 -15.84
CA ASN A 443 25.08 12.84 -16.18
C ASN A 443 23.96 12.05 -15.46
N LEU A 444 22.94 12.73 -14.92
CA LEU A 444 21.86 12.08 -14.17
C LEU A 444 20.54 12.12 -14.95
N ASP A 445 20.28 11.08 -15.75
CA ASP A 445 19.01 10.88 -16.46
C ASP A 445 17.79 10.95 -15.54
N LEU A 446 17.93 10.50 -14.30
CA LEU A 446 16.87 10.57 -13.30
C LEU A 446 16.44 12.02 -13.00
N HIS A 447 17.34 13.01 -13.07
CA HIS A 447 16.97 14.42 -12.85
C HIS A 447 16.11 14.95 -13.99
N LEU A 448 16.51 14.65 -15.23
CA LEU A 448 15.74 15.05 -16.41
C LEU A 448 14.35 14.40 -16.38
N LYS A 449 14.29 13.10 -16.08
CA LYS A 449 13.03 12.37 -15.89
C LYS A 449 12.19 12.97 -14.75
N ALA A 450 12.80 13.31 -13.62
CA ALA A 450 12.07 13.90 -12.49
C ALA A 450 11.49 15.28 -12.82
N LEU A 451 12.25 16.15 -13.50
CA LEU A 451 11.78 17.46 -13.93
C LEU A 451 10.68 17.37 -15.01
N GLU A 452 10.74 16.37 -15.89
CA GLU A 452 9.69 16.11 -16.88
C GLU A 452 8.40 15.58 -16.23
N LYS A 453 8.51 14.68 -15.24
CA LYS A 453 7.37 14.00 -14.62
C LYS A 453 6.71 14.81 -13.49
N LEU A 454 7.45 15.67 -12.81
CA LEU A 454 6.94 16.57 -11.78
C LEU A 454 6.44 17.87 -12.42
N ASP A 455 5.33 17.79 -13.15
CA ASP A 455 4.75 18.97 -13.80
C ASP A 455 4.16 19.95 -12.77
N VAL A 456 4.93 20.99 -12.47
CA VAL A 456 4.57 22.06 -11.54
C VAL A 456 3.26 22.75 -11.91
N THR A 457 2.94 22.86 -13.21
CA THR A 457 1.72 23.55 -13.66
C THR A 457 0.47 22.78 -13.26
N VAL A 458 0.48 21.46 -13.50
CA VAL A 458 -0.63 20.58 -13.14
C VAL A 458 -0.72 20.42 -11.63
N LEU A 459 0.41 20.29 -10.92
CA LEU A 459 0.43 20.23 -9.46
C LEU A 459 -0.19 21.48 -8.83
N HIS A 460 0.15 22.68 -9.33
CA HIS A 460 -0.49 23.93 -8.91
C HIS A 460 -1.98 23.96 -9.23
N GLN A 461 -2.37 23.52 -10.42
CA GLN A 461 -3.78 23.48 -10.83
C GLN A 461 -4.61 22.56 -9.91
N VAL A 462 -4.14 21.34 -9.66
CA VAL A 462 -4.81 20.38 -8.76
C VAL A 462 -4.86 20.93 -7.33
N GLY A 463 -3.75 21.46 -6.82
CA GLY A 463 -3.71 22.06 -5.49
C GLY A 463 -4.66 23.25 -5.35
N ARG A 464 -4.73 24.11 -6.36
CA ARG A 464 -5.63 25.27 -6.40
C ARG A 464 -7.10 24.84 -6.41
N ILE A 465 -7.48 23.90 -7.28
CA ILE A 465 -8.86 23.39 -7.36
C ILE A 465 -9.32 22.87 -6.00
N ILE A 466 -8.50 22.05 -5.33
CA ILE A 466 -8.81 21.51 -4.00
C ILE A 466 -8.90 22.63 -2.96
N HIS A 467 -7.92 23.53 -2.95
CA HIS A 467 -7.85 24.62 -1.97
C HIS A 467 -9.02 25.59 -2.09
N GLU A 468 -9.46 25.93 -3.30
CA GLU A 468 -10.57 26.86 -3.54
C GLU A 468 -11.92 26.20 -3.22
N THR A 469 -12.05 24.89 -3.41
CA THR A 469 -13.34 24.18 -3.30
C THR A 469 -13.59 23.60 -1.91
N VAL A 470 -12.59 22.97 -1.27
CA VAL A 470 -12.81 22.14 -0.06
C VAL A 470 -12.42 22.87 1.22
N ASP A 471 -13.30 22.88 2.21
CA ASP A 471 -12.99 23.29 3.57
C ASP A 471 -12.48 22.09 4.36
N LEU A 472 -11.15 21.96 4.44
CA LEU A 472 -10.49 20.84 5.11
C LEU A 472 -10.80 20.75 6.60
N GLN A 473 -10.98 21.88 7.29
CA GLN A 473 -11.19 21.88 8.73
C GLN A 473 -12.61 21.39 9.05
N SER A 474 -13.61 22.02 8.43
CA SER A 474 -15.01 21.62 8.56
C SER A 474 -15.23 20.18 8.10
N SER A 475 -14.50 19.74 7.06
CA SER A 475 -14.56 18.36 6.57
C SER A 475 -14.10 17.31 7.59
N ILE A 476 -13.13 17.66 8.46
CA ILE A 476 -12.66 16.77 9.52
C ILE A 476 -13.68 16.70 10.65
N GLU A 477 -14.22 17.85 11.05
CA GLU A 477 -15.20 17.98 12.14
C GLU A 477 -16.51 17.26 11.82
N GLU A 478 -17.00 17.37 10.58
CA GLU A 478 -18.25 16.75 10.13
C GLU A 478 -18.08 15.35 9.55
N HIS A 479 -16.84 14.84 9.47
CA HIS A 479 -16.50 13.54 8.90
C HIS A 479 -17.03 13.32 7.46
N ARG A 480 -17.10 14.37 6.66
CA ARG A 480 -17.57 14.39 5.27
C ARG A 480 -16.83 15.47 4.48
N THR A 481 -16.92 15.50 3.16
CA THR A 481 -16.34 16.62 2.40
C THR A 481 -17.29 17.82 2.48
N VAL A 482 -16.81 18.94 3.01
CA VAL A 482 -17.55 20.20 3.13
C VAL A 482 -16.98 21.20 2.11
N VAL A 483 -17.86 21.85 1.37
CA VAL A 483 -17.49 22.84 0.34
C VAL A 483 -17.38 24.23 0.98
N LYS A 484 -16.36 24.99 0.58
CA LYS A 484 -16.12 26.37 1.02
C LYS A 484 -17.26 27.30 0.61
N PRO A 485 -17.50 28.39 1.36
CA PRO A 485 -18.47 29.40 0.95
C PRO A 485 -18.01 30.11 -0.33
N LYS A 486 -18.95 30.60 -1.12
CA LYS A 486 -18.74 31.33 -2.40
C LYS A 486 -18.25 30.49 -3.57
N VAL A 487 -18.31 29.16 -3.45
CA VAL A 487 -18.03 28.24 -4.55
C VAL A 487 -19.26 28.09 -5.44
N ASP A 488 -20.43 27.95 -4.83
CA ASP A 488 -21.71 27.81 -5.53
C ASP A 488 -22.80 28.65 -4.82
N PRO A 489 -23.49 29.55 -5.54
CA PRO A 489 -24.47 30.46 -4.93
C PRO A 489 -25.71 29.73 -4.40
N GLU A 490 -26.15 28.64 -5.07
CA GLU A 490 -27.32 27.87 -4.61
C GLU A 490 -27.02 27.17 -3.29
N LEU A 491 -25.82 26.58 -3.15
CA LEU A 491 -25.37 25.96 -1.92
C LEU A 491 -25.25 26.98 -0.78
N ASP A 492 -24.74 28.17 -1.06
CA ASP A 492 -24.64 29.25 -0.07
C ASP A 492 -26.03 29.67 0.44
N ASP A 493 -27.01 29.85 -0.45
CA ASP A 493 -28.40 30.18 -0.09
C ASP A 493 -29.04 29.08 0.77
N LEU A 494 -28.79 27.80 0.45
CA LEU A 494 -29.25 26.66 1.24
C LEU A 494 -28.61 26.63 2.63
N LYS A 495 -27.29 26.86 2.73
CA LYS A 495 -26.57 26.92 4.01
C LYS A 495 -27.01 28.11 4.85
N GLU A 496 -27.28 29.26 4.26
CA GLU A 496 -27.82 30.43 4.96
C GLU A 496 -29.22 30.13 5.54
N THR A 497 -30.09 29.53 4.72
CA THR A 497 -31.43 29.11 5.15
C THR A 497 -31.37 28.10 6.30
N TYR A 498 -30.45 27.13 6.22
CA TYR A 498 -30.22 26.13 7.27
C TYR A 498 -29.70 26.76 8.57
N ASN A 499 -28.73 27.66 8.49
CA ASN A 499 -28.19 28.37 9.66
C ASN A 499 -29.24 29.28 10.31
N GLY A 500 -30.17 29.84 9.53
CA GLY A 500 -31.31 30.62 10.03
C GLY A 500 -32.42 29.78 10.66
N LEU A 501 -32.42 28.45 10.46
CA LEU A 501 -33.52 27.57 10.82
C LEU A 501 -33.79 27.53 12.33
N ASP A 502 -32.75 27.52 13.15
CA ASP A 502 -32.90 27.52 14.62
C ASP A 502 -33.70 28.73 15.11
N SER A 503 -33.47 29.91 14.53
CA SER A 503 -34.21 31.12 14.89
C SER A 503 -35.69 31.00 14.51
N LEU A 504 -35.99 30.41 13.35
CA LEU A 504 -37.34 30.16 12.87
C LEU A 504 -38.07 29.13 13.74
N LEU A 505 -37.41 28.00 14.05
CA LEU A 505 -37.98 26.94 14.88
C LEU A 505 -38.33 27.44 16.28
N ASN A 506 -37.48 28.31 16.85
CA ASN A 506 -37.76 28.96 18.13
C ASN A 506 -39.00 29.87 18.07
N GLN A 507 -39.16 30.67 17.01
CA GLN A 507 -40.34 31.51 16.82
C GLN A 507 -41.62 30.67 16.67
N VAL A 508 -41.56 29.57 15.92
CA VAL A 508 -42.68 28.65 15.75
C VAL A 508 -43.01 27.94 17.06
N ALA A 509 -42.01 27.54 17.84
CA ALA A 509 -42.21 26.98 19.17
C ALA A 509 -42.95 27.95 20.12
N ILE A 510 -42.60 29.24 20.10
CA ILE A 510 -43.29 30.28 20.88
C ILE A 510 -44.75 30.43 20.43
N ASN A 511 -45.00 30.42 19.13
CA ASN A 511 -46.36 30.48 18.58
C ASN A 511 -47.20 29.27 19.02
N ILE A 512 -46.64 28.06 18.95
CA ILE A 512 -47.28 26.83 19.41
C ILE A 512 -47.54 26.89 20.92
N ALA A 513 -46.58 27.34 21.71
CA ALA A 513 -46.71 27.49 23.16
C ALA A 513 -47.88 28.43 23.54
N GLY A 514 -48.16 29.45 22.72
CA GLY A 514 -49.31 30.34 22.90
C GLY A 514 -50.68 29.69 22.63
N THR A 515 -50.72 28.57 21.91
CA THR A 515 -51.95 27.81 21.61
C THR A 515 -52.25 26.69 22.62
N ILE A 516 -51.35 26.45 23.57
CA ILE A 516 -51.40 25.34 24.53
C ILE A 516 -51.62 25.91 25.94
N PRO A 517 -52.24 25.16 26.88
CA PRO A 517 -52.42 25.64 28.25
C PRO A 517 -51.09 26.10 28.88
N SER A 518 -51.11 27.25 29.57
CA SER A 518 -49.93 27.92 30.14
C SER A 518 -49.10 27.10 31.14
N LYS A 519 -49.61 25.95 31.60
CA LYS A 519 -48.87 24.99 32.44
C LYS A 519 -47.91 24.10 31.65
N LEU A 520 -48.10 23.97 30.34
CA LEU A 520 -47.38 23.05 29.44
C LEU A 520 -46.54 23.80 28.38
N SER A 521 -46.54 25.13 28.41
CA SER A 521 -45.86 25.98 27.41
C SER A 521 -44.35 25.81 27.41
N ASN A 522 -43.75 25.45 28.55
CA ASN A 522 -42.29 25.26 28.69
C ASN A 522 -41.81 23.89 28.17
N ASP A 523 -42.73 22.98 27.87
CA ASP A 523 -42.43 21.59 27.51
C ASP A 523 -42.40 21.37 25.98
N VAL A 524 -42.86 22.35 25.21
CA VAL A 524 -42.93 22.31 23.75
C VAL A 524 -41.57 22.62 23.15
N ASN A 525 -41.08 21.73 22.28
CA ASN A 525 -39.93 22.02 21.44
C ASN A 525 -40.26 21.72 19.96
N VAL A 526 -39.71 22.48 19.03
CA VAL A 526 -39.86 22.24 17.58
C VAL A 526 -38.48 21.88 17.05
N ILE A 527 -38.37 20.72 16.42
CA ILE A 527 -37.10 20.15 15.98
C ILE A 527 -37.22 19.74 14.52
N TYR A 528 -36.16 19.98 13.76
CA TYR A 528 -35.98 19.43 12.43
C TYR A 528 -35.10 18.18 12.50
N PHE A 529 -35.54 17.12 11.84
CA PHE A 529 -34.74 15.92 11.61
C PHE A 529 -34.60 15.69 10.10
N PRO A 530 -33.38 15.53 9.57
CA PRO A 530 -33.18 15.13 8.18
C PRO A 530 -34.03 13.89 7.84
N GLN A 531 -34.62 13.85 6.64
CA GLN A 531 -35.57 12.83 6.17
C GLN A 531 -36.92 12.73 6.90
N LEU A 532 -37.03 13.11 8.17
CA LEU A 532 -38.27 13.08 8.96
C LEU A 532 -38.97 14.45 9.01
N GLY A 533 -38.31 15.51 8.57
CA GLY A 533 -38.83 16.87 8.47
C GLY A 533 -39.00 17.56 9.82
N PHE A 534 -39.92 18.51 9.87
CA PHE A 534 -40.23 19.33 11.04
C PHE A 534 -41.19 18.62 11.98
N ASN A 535 -40.89 18.61 13.28
CA ASN A 535 -41.67 17.88 14.28
C ASN A 535 -41.83 18.69 15.58
N ILE A 536 -43.01 18.60 16.18
CA ILE A 536 -43.28 19.09 17.55
C ILE A 536 -42.93 17.96 18.51
N ALA A 537 -41.97 18.21 19.40
CA ALA A 537 -41.53 17.27 20.41
C ALA A 537 -42.19 17.58 21.76
N MET A 538 -43.01 16.65 22.25
CA MET A 538 -43.72 16.74 23.53
C MET A 538 -43.22 15.65 24.49
N PRO A 539 -42.95 15.94 25.77
CA PRO A 539 -42.57 14.92 26.74
C PRO A 539 -43.68 13.89 26.99
N LEU A 540 -43.26 12.71 27.45
CA LEU A 540 -44.12 11.66 27.95
C LEU A 540 -44.41 11.86 29.45
N ASP A 541 -45.65 11.61 29.86
CA ASP A 541 -46.06 11.53 31.27
C ASP A 541 -45.65 10.18 31.89
N GLU A 542 -45.75 10.01 33.21
CA GLU A 542 -45.36 8.79 33.96
C GLU A 542 -46.05 7.50 33.48
N ARG A 543 -47.12 7.65 32.70
CA ARG A 543 -47.91 6.55 32.10
C ARG A 543 -47.53 6.25 30.64
N GLY A 544 -46.46 6.85 30.12
CA GLY A 544 -46.01 6.66 28.74
C GLY A 544 -46.95 7.26 27.69
N ARG A 545 -47.70 8.32 28.05
CA ARG A 545 -48.60 9.04 27.14
C ARG A 545 -48.09 10.46 26.90
N PRO A 546 -48.31 11.06 25.73
CA PRO A 546 -47.91 12.45 25.49
C PRO A 546 -48.63 13.38 26.47
N VAL A 547 -47.90 14.37 27.00
CA VAL A 547 -48.44 15.38 27.91
C VAL A 547 -49.52 16.24 27.24
N TYR A 548 -49.44 16.41 25.92
CA TYR A 548 -50.42 17.08 25.08
C TYR A 548 -50.37 16.54 23.64
N ASP A 549 -51.53 16.37 22.99
CA ASP A 549 -51.68 15.76 21.67
C ASP A 549 -52.47 16.62 20.67
N GLY A 550 -52.69 17.90 20.95
CA GLY A 550 -53.40 18.84 20.06
C GLY A 550 -54.82 19.20 20.47
N GLY A 551 -55.38 18.55 21.50
CA GLY A 551 -56.69 18.92 22.07
C GLY A 551 -57.83 18.76 21.06
N GLU A 552 -58.53 19.86 20.75
CA GLU A 552 -59.65 19.85 19.79
C GLU A 552 -59.24 19.55 18.34
N GLN A 553 -57.98 19.81 17.99
CA GLN A 553 -57.38 19.45 16.70
C GLN A 553 -56.22 18.48 16.92
N PRO A 554 -56.46 17.16 16.90
CA PRO A 554 -55.44 16.18 17.24
C PRO A 554 -54.27 16.26 16.27
N TRP A 555 -53.06 16.34 16.81
CA TRP A 555 -51.83 16.31 16.03
C TRP A 555 -51.53 14.90 15.57
N LYS A 556 -50.95 14.76 14.37
CA LYS A 556 -50.59 13.46 13.83
C LYS A 556 -49.29 12.99 14.46
N GLN A 557 -49.32 11.92 15.26
CA GLN A 557 -48.12 11.30 15.79
C GLN A 557 -47.29 10.67 14.66
N VAL A 558 -45.97 10.92 14.67
CA VAL A 558 -45.02 10.37 13.68
C VAL A 558 -44.22 9.23 14.30
N PHE A 559 -43.55 9.49 15.42
CA PHE A 559 -42.76 8.50 16.15
C PHE A 559 -42.62 8.87 17.63
N THR A 560 -42.10 7.94 18.42
CA THR A 560 -41.91 8.10 19.87
C THR A 560 -40.51 7.62 20.24
N THR A 561 -39.82 8.39 21.07
CA THR A 561 -38.58 7.99 21.73
C THR A 561 -38.84 7.69 23.21
N GLU A 562 -37.82 7.24 23.95
CA GLU A 562 -37.96 6.85 25.35
C GLU A 562 -38.61 7.94 26.24
N ASN A 563 -38.36 9.22 25.92
CA ASN A 563 -38.78 10.34 26.77
C ASN A 563 -39.76 11.33 26.08
N ARG A 564 -39.96 11.24 24.76
CA ARG A 564 -40.73 12.24 23.99
C ARG A 564 -41.54 11.60 22.86
N VAL A 565 -42.67 12.22 22.51
CA VAL A 565 -43.48 11.91 21.32
C VAL A 565 -43.34 13.04 20.32
N TYR A 566 -43.22 12.69 19.05
CA TYR A 566 -43.06 13.62 17.95
C TYR A 566 -44.31 13.67 17.09
N PHE A 567 -44.79 14.89 16.86
CA PHE A 567 -46.05 15.17 16.18
C PHE A 567 -45.88 16.11 15.00
N LYS A 568 -46.83 16.03 14.06
CA LYS A 568 -47.03 17.01 12.99
C LYS A 568 -48.43 17.61 13.05
N ASP A 569 -48.50 18.93 13.09
CA ASP A 569 -49.73 19.71 12.92
C ASP A 569 -49.79 20.32 11.50
N PHE A 570 -50.64 21.31 11.27
CA PHE A 570 -50.70 21.97 9.97
C PHE A 570 -49.48 22.85 9.68
N ARG A 571 -48.89 23.48 10.72
CA ARG A 571 -47.70 24.35 10.60
C ARG A 571 -46.47 23.53 10.22
N MET A 572 -46.27 22.36 10.85
CA MET A 572 -45.16 21.47 10.50
C MET A 572 -45.27 20.94 9.06
N ARG A 573 -46.50 20.66 8.59
CA ARG A 573 -46.74 20.24 7.20
C ARG A 573 -46.46 21.36 6.20
N GLU A 574 -46.84 22.60 6.51
CA GLU A 574 -46.51 23.75 5.68
C GLU A 574 -44.99 23.99 5.62
N MET A 575 -44.28 23.81 6.74
CA MET A 575 -42.81 23.88 6.76
C MET A 575 -42.17 22.76 5.95
N ASP A 576 -42.65 21.53 6.06
CA ASP A 576 -42.18 20.41 5.24
C ASP A 576 -42.39 20.68 3.74
N GLU A 577 -43.54 21.25 3.36
CA GLU A 577 -43.86 21.56 1.96
C GLU A 577 -43.00 22.72 1.41
N ARG A 578 -42.73 23.73 2.24
CA ARG A 578 -42.00 24.93 1.82
C ARG A 578 -40.48 24.73 1.79
N PHE A 579 -39.93 24.04 2.77
CA PHE A 579 -38.48 23.91 2.95
C PHE A 579 -37.95 22.53 2.56
N GLY A 580 -38.79 21.49 2.61
CA GLY A 580 -38.37 20.12 2.35
C GLY A 580 -37.25 19.67 3.29
N ASP A 581 -36.38 18.80 2.77
CA ASP A 581 -35.21 18.31 3.47
C ASP A 581 -33.97 19.16 3.12
N ILE A 582 -33.88 20.35 3.72
CA ILE A 582 -32.80 21.33 3.44
C ILE A 582 -31.41 20.69 3.61
N TYR A 583 -31.21 19.93 4.70
CA TYR A 583 -29.92 19.27 4.95
C TYR A 583 -29.59 18.23 3.88
N GLY A 584 -30.59 17.48 3.42
CA GLY A 584 -30.45 16.56 2.28
C GLY A 584 -29.99 17.29 1.02
N LEU A 585 -30.66 18.41 0.68
CA LEU A 585 -30.33 19.23 -0.49
C LEU A 585 -28.91 19.83 -0.43
N ILE A 586 -28.50 20.34 0.73
CA ILE A 586 -27.11 20.83 0.94
C ILE A 586 -26.12 19.72 0.63
N CYS A 587 -26.37 18.53 1.15
CA CYS A 587 -25.44 17.42 0.99
C CYS A 587 -25.43 16.87 -0.44
N GLU A 588 -26.57 16.84 -1.13
CA GLU A 588 -26.65 16.49 -2.55
C GLU A 588 -25.86 17.48 -3.41
N LYS A 589 -26.01 18.78 -3.16
CA LYS A 589 -25.25 19.84 -3.86
C LYS A 589 -23.75 19.76 -3.58
N GLU A 590 -23.34 19.52 -2.34
CA GLU A 590 -21.92 19.31 -2.03
C GLU A 590 -21.35 18.07 -2.71
N ILE A 591 -22.11 16.97 -2.79
CA ILE A 591 -21.71 15.78 -3.53
C ILE A 591 -21.55 16.09 -5.02
N GLU A 592 -22.47 16.85 -5.62
CA GLU A 592 -22.40 17.27 -7.03
C GLU A 592 -21.11 18.05 -7.33
N ILE A 593 -20.80 19.08 -6.54
CA ILE A 593 -19.60 19.91 -6.70
C ILE A 593 -18.33 19.08 -6.51
N VAL A 594 -18.29 18.24 -5.46
CA VAL A 594 -17.13 17.38 -5.18
C VAL A 594 -16.95 16.33 -6.26
N TYR A 595 -18.03 15.83 -6.86
CA TYR A 595 -17.99 14.87 -7.96
C TYR A 595 -17.38 15.49 -9.21
N GLU A 596 -17.80 16.70 -9.60
CA GLU A 596 -17.19 17.43 -10.73
C GLU A 596 -15.70 17.70 -10.48
N MET A 597 -15.36 18.16 -9.27
CA MET A 597 -13.97 18.36 -8.85
C MET A 597 -13.15 17.06 -8.96
N ALA A 598 -13.69 15.94 -8.46
CA ALA A 598 -13.02 14.64 -8.51
C ALA A 598 -12.78 14.16 -9.95
N GLN A 599 -13.75 14.37 -10.85
CA GLN A 599 -13.60 14.05 -12.27
C GLN A 599 -12.48 14.87 -12.92
N ASN A 600 -12.41 16.17 -12.63
CA ASN A 600 -11.36 17.04 -13.13
C ASN A 600 -9.96 16.60 -12.65
N ILE A 601 -9.83 16.20 -11.38
CA ILE A 601 -8.56 15.71 -10.83
C ILE A 601 -8.15 14.37 -11.44
N LEU A 602 -9.11 13.45 -11.68
CA LEU A 602 -8.81 12.15 -12.28
C LEU A 602 -8.30 12.22 -13.72
N GLN A 603 -8.56 13.31 -14.45
CA GLN A 603 -7.94 13.54 -15.76
C GLN A 603 -6.40 13.57 -15.67
N HIS A 604 -5.86 13.92 -14.50
CA HIS A 604 -4.43 14.00 -14.21
C HIS A 604 -3.89 12.80 -13.41
N GLU A 605 -4.69 11.73 -13.21
CA GLU A 605 -4.33 10.55 -12.41
C GLU A 605 -2.97 9.97 -12.78
N LYS A 606 -2.74 9.78 -14.09
CA LYS A 606 -1.49 9.17 -14.58
C LYS A 606 -0.26 9.99 -14.21
N MET A 607 -0.31 11.30 -14.42
CA MET A 607 0.80 12.19 -14.09
C MET A 607 1.06 12.18 -12.58
N LEU A 608 0.01 12.30 -11.77
CA LEU A 608 0.11 12.28 -10.31
C LEU A 608 0.75 10.98 -9.78
N VAL A 609 0.37 9.83 -10.34
CA VAL A 609 0.96 8.53 -9.98
C VAL A 609 2.41 8.44 -10.43
N GLU A 610 2.74 8.87 -11.65
CA GLU A 610 4.13 8.90 -12.15
C GLU A 610 5.02 9.83 -11.31
N ALA A 611 4.51 10.99 -10.90
CA ALA A 611 5.18 11.91 -9.98
C ALA A 611 5.41 11.26 -8.61
N SER A 612 4.41 10.56 -8.06
CA SER A 612 4.55 9.83 -6.80
C SER A 612 5.63 8.74 -6.88
N ASP A 613 5.70 8.01 -7.99
CA ASP A 613 6.70 6.96 -8.22
C ASP A 613 8.11 7.55 -8.33
N ILE A 614 8.28 8.68 -9.03
CA ILE A 614 9.60 9.32 -9.20
C ILE A 614 10.12 9.87 -7.88
N CYS A 615 9.24 10.43 -7.03
CA CYS A 615 9.60 10.81 -5.67
C CYS A 615 10.11 9.62 -4.87
N GLY A 616 9.48 8.44 -5.03
CA GLY A 616 9.93 7.20 -4.40
C GLY A 616 11.30 6.75 -4.89
N GLU A 617 11.55 6.84 -6.20
CA GLU A 617 12.85 6.49 -6.76
C GLU A 617 13.97 7.39 -6.21
N ILE A 618 13.75 8.71 -6.20
CA ILE A 618 14.69 9.69 -5.63
C ILE A 618 14.93 9.46 -4.15
N ASP A 619 13.87 9.26 -3.35
CA ASP A 619 13.96 8.99 -1.92
C ASP A 619 14.77 7.72 -1.63
N SER A 620 14.61 6.68 -2.45
CA SER A 620 15.39 5.44 -2.32
C SER A 620 16.90 5.67 -2.51
N LEU A 621 17.30 6.54 -3.45
CA LEU A 621 18.70 6.86 -3.70
C LEU A 621 19.25 7.85 -2.68
N LEU A 622 18.45 8.83 -2.24
CA LEU A 622 18.81 9.75 -1.15
C LEU A 622 19.04 9.01 0.17
N ALA A 623 18.27 7.95 0.44
CA ALA A 623 18.49 7.09 1.59
C ALA A 623 19.87 6.41 1.53
N LEU A 624 20.30 6.00 0.34
CA LEU A 624 21.64 5.43 0.11
C LEU A 624 22.73 6.48 0.25
N THR A 625 22.52 7.70 -0.24
CA THR A 625 23.46 8.82 -0.08
C THR A 625 23.66 9.17 1.40
N GLN A 626 22.57 9.27 2.18
CA GLN A 626 22.65 9.53 3.63
C GLN A 626 23.39 8.42 4.36
N GLY A 627 23.10 7.15 4.04
CA GLY A 627 23.83 6.03 4.61
C GLY A 627 25.32 6.00 4.21
N ALA A 628 25.63 6.32 2.95
CA ALA A 628 27.01 6.41 2.47
C ALA A 628 27.81 7.48 3.21
N SER A 629 27.20 8.64 3.49
CA SER A 629 27.79 9.69 4.32
C SER A 629 27.99 9.23 5.77
N LEU A 630 26.94 8.70 6.40
CA LEU A 630 26.97 8.29 7.81
C LEU A 630 28.02 7.21 8.09
N TYR A 631 28.07 6.17 7.25
CA TYR A 631 28.98 5.03 7.43
C TYR A 631 30.34 5.20 6.73
N LYS A 632 30.59 6.39 6.16
CA LYS A 632 31.83 6.73 5.43
C LYS A 632 32.17 5.68 4.37
N LEU A 633 31.20 5.39 3.51
CA LEU A 633 31.36 4.42 2.43
C LEU A 633 32.13 5.05 1.27
N VAL A 634 32.78 4.22 0.45
CA VAL A 634 33.62 4.63 -0.66
C VAL A 634 33.04 4.13 -1.97
N ARG A 635 33.18 4.92 -3.04
CA ARG A 635 32.76 4.54 -4.40
C ARG A 635 33.59 3.35 -4.91
N PRO A 636 32.97 2.24 -5.34
CA PRO A 636 33.70 1.14 -5.98
C PRO A 636 34.08 1.48 -7.41
N GLN A 637 35.17 0.88 -7.86
CA GLN A 637 35.53 0.81 -9.27
C GLN A 637 35.10 -0.56 -9.78
N MET A 638 34.11 -0.58 -10.67
CA MET A 638 33.66 -1.81 -11.32
C MET A 638 34.70 -2.23 -12.37
N MET A 639 35.04 -3.51 -12.39
CA MET A 639 36.05 -4.06 -13.28
C MET A 639 35.44 -5.17 -14.15
N GLN A 640 35.82 -5.21 -15.43
CA GLN A 640 35.37 -6.23 -16.39
C GLN A 640 36.12 -7.58 -16.21
N HIS A 641 37.35 -7.54 -15.72
CA HIS A 641 38.13 -8.74 -15.43
C HIS A 641 37.72 -9.32 -14.07
N ASN A 642 37.71 -10.65 -13.97
CA ASN A 642 37.28 -11.38 -12.80
C ASN A 642 38.29 -11.23 -11.65
N SER A 643 38.29 -10.10 -10.95
CA SER A 643 39.16 -9.83 -9.82
C SER A 643 38.45 -9.03 -8.74
N ILE A 644 38.82 -9.28 -7.49
CA ILE A 644 38.31 -8.60 -6.31
C ILE A 644 39.52 -8.05 -5.57
N VAL A 645 39.64 -6.72 -5.53
CA VAL A 645 40.68 -6.00 -4.81
C VAL A 645 40.02 -5.09 -3.78
N ILE A 646 40.20 -5.42 -2.51
CA ILE A 646 39.64 -4.67 -1.37
C ILE A 646 40.80 -4.18 -0.51
N LYS A 647 40.81 -2.88 -0.22
CA LYS A 647 41.78 -2.24 0.67
C LYS A 647 41.09 -1.74 1.92
N GLY A 648 41.47 -2.28 3.07
CA GLY A 648 40.86 -1.99 4.36
C GLY A 648 39.35 -2.16 4.40
N GLY A 649 38.84 -3.28 3.87
CA GLY A 649 37.42 -3.59 3.91
C GLY A 649 36.92 -3.72 5.36
N ARG A 650 35.66 -3.33 5.57
CA ARG A 650 34.98 -3.37 6.87
C ARG A 650 33.64 -4.08 6.76
N HIS A 651 33.28 -4.84 7.78
CA HIS A 651 31.97 -5.49 7.84
C HIS A 651 30.94 -4.53 8.44
N LEU A 652 30.09 -3.94 7.60
CA LEU A 652 29.20 -2.85 7.99
C LEU A 652 28.35 -3.12 9.26
N LEU A 653 27.72 -4.30 9.37
CA LEU A 653 26.93 -4.63 10.58
C LEU A 653 27.77 -4.87 11.84
N HIS A 654 28.98 -5.40 11.70
CA HIS A 654 29.82 -5.70 12.85
C HIS A 654 30.55 -4.44 13.32
N GLU A 655 30.90 -3.55 12.40
CA GLU A 655 31.49 -2.25 12.72
C GLU A 655 30.58 -1.43 13.65
N VAL A 656 29.27 -1.46 13.44
CA VAL A 656 28.32 -0.73 14.31
C VAL A 656 28.05 -1.40 15.66
N THR A 657 28.44 -2.67 15.85
CA THR A 657 28.22 -3.41 17.11
C THR A 657 29.46 -3.49 18.00
N VAL A 658 30.62 -3.00 17.53
CA VAL A 658 31.89 -3.04 18.27
C VAL A 658 32.49 -1.65 18.41
N PRO A 659 33.24 -1.36 19.49
CA PRO A 659 33.89 -0.06 19.67
C PRO A 659 35.05 0.18 18.70
N THR A 660 35.67 -0.89 18.18
CA THR A 660 36.78 -0.80 17.23
C THR A 660 36.75 -2.01 16.30
N PHE A 661 36.63 -1.75 15.00
CA PHE A 661 36.68 -2.77 13.96
C PHE A 661 38.03 -2.70 13.23
N ILE A 662 38.69 -3.84 13.03
CA ILE A 662 39.98 -3.91 12.34
C ILE A 662 39.72 -4.16 10.84
N PRO A 663 40.06 -3.21 9.94
CA PRO A 663 39.85 -3.38 8.51
C PRO A 663 40.81 -4.40 7.91
N ASN A 664 40.36 -5.15 6.89
CA ASN A 664 41.16 -6.20 6.24
C ASN A 664 41.23 -6.02 4.72
N ASP A 665 42.41 -6.28 4.16
CA ASP A 665 42.63 -6.31 2.71
C ASP A 665 42.19 -7.67 2.12
N THR A 666 41.81 -7.67 0.84
CA THR A 666 41.50 -8.88 0.08
C THR A 666 42.00 -8.74 -1.36
N LEU A 667 42.67 -9.78 -1.87
CA LEU A 667 43.01 -9.93 -3.27
C LEU A 667 42.60 -11.33 -3.71
N ILE A 668 41.64 -11.41 -4.61
CA ILE A 668 41.22 -12.66 -5.27
C ILE A 668 41.19 -12.39 -6.76
N VAL A 669 41.82 -13.25 -7.55
CA VAL A 669 41.77 -13.19 -9.01
C VAL A 669 41.16 -14.49 -9.51
N GLY A 670 40.09 -14.37 -10.29
CA GLY A 670 39.43 -15.49 -10.94
C GLY A 670 40.43 -16.32 -11.75
N GLY A 671 40.37 -17.64 -11.60
CA GLY A 671 41.24 -18.52 -12.36
C GLY A 671 40.96 -18.39 -13.85
N ASN A 672 42.02 -18.30 -14.66
CA ASN A 672 41.93 -18.52 -16.09
C ASN A 672 41.45 -19.95 -16.29
N GLY A 673 40.16 -20.15 -16.58
CA GLY A 673 39.53 -21.46 -16.80
C GLY A 673 40.07 -22.23 -18.02
N ARG A 674 41.32 -21.99 -18.42
CA ARG A 674 42.03 -22.80 -19.40
C ARG A 674 42.10 -24.22 -18.87
N GLU A 675 41.37 -25.10 -19.54
CA GLU A 675 41.64 -26.53 -19.54
C GLU A 675 43.16 -26.72 -19.49
N ARG A 676 43.62 -27.49 -18.50
CA ARG A 676 45.03 -27.81 -18.33
C ARG A 676 45.62 -28.25 -19.66
N SER A 677 46.35 -27.37 -20.35
CA SER A 677 47.36 -27.82 -21.28
C SER A 677 48.35 -28.63 -20.45
N PRO A 678 48.69 -29.87 -20.84
CA PRO A 678 49.56 -30.71 -20.03
C PRO A 678 50.92 -30.03 -19.84
N PRO A 679 51.63 -30.33 -18.74
CA PRO A 679 52.91 -29.68 -18.43
C PRO A 679 53.99 -30.32 -19.30
N ASN A 680 54.07 -29.91 -20.56
CA ASN A 680 55.19 -30.11 -21.49
C ASN A 680 54.94 -29.06 -22.59
N THR A 681 55.77 -28.06 -22.83
CA THR A 681 57.18 -28.19 -23.21
C THR A 681 57.80 -26.80 -23.10
N SER A 682 59.06 -26.74 -22.69
CA SER A 682 59.92 -25.56 -22.77
C SER A 682 60.00 -25.03 -24.20
N SER A 683 59.53 -23.81 -24.46
CA SER A 683 60.03 -22.98 -25.54
C SER A 683 59.79 -21.51 -25.23
N LEU A 684 60.90 -20.78 -25.10
CA LEU A 684 60.93 -19.33 -25.14
C LEU A 684 60.26 -18.85 -26.43
N SER A 685 59.28 -17.97 -26.30
CA SER A 685 58.88 -17.06 -27.37
C SER A 685 58.60 -15.71 -26.73
N LEU A 686 59.57 -14.80 -26.89
CA LEU A 686 59.28 -13.39 -26.88
C LEU A 686 58.31 -13.16 -28.04
N ASP A 687 57.08 -12.75 -27.75
CA ASP A 687 56.33 -11.98 -28.73
C ASP A 687 55.51 -10.89 -28.05
N THR A 688 55.71 -9.69 -28.58
CA THR A 688 55.26 -8.42 -28.03
C THR A 688 53.98 -8.06 -28.78
N SER A 689 52.81 -8.29 -28.18
CA SER A 689 51.58 -7.64 -28.63
C SER A 689 50.54 -7.49 -27.50
N VAL A 690 50.42 -6.23 -27.06
CA VAL A 690 49.21 -5.57 -26.55
C VAL A 690 48.50 -6.20 -25.34
N GLY A 691 49.03 -5.91 -24.15
CA GLY A 691 48.29 -5.25 -23.07
C GLY A 691 46.99 -5.88 -22.55
N VAL A 692 47.03 -7.13 -22.09
CA VAL A 692 46.16 -7.57 -20.99
C VAL A 692 47.05 -7.64 -19.77
N THR A 693 46.84 -6.74 -18.80
CA THR A 693 47.50 -6.84 -17.50
C THR A 693 47.00 -8.11 -16.82
N ASP A 694 47.76 -9.19 -16.94
CA ASP A 694 47.60 -10.38 -16.09
C ASP A 694 47.75 -9.92 -14.64
N THR A 695 46.62 -9.70 -13.97
CA THR A 695 46.60 -9.44 -12.54
C THR A 695 46.97 -10.75 -11.87
N GLU A 696 48.23 -10.95 -11.52
CA GLU A 696 48.66 -12.14 -10.79
C GLU A 696 48.05 -12.13 -9.38
N GLY A 697 47.31 -13.18 -9.03
CA GLY A 697 46.72 -13.31 -7.71
C GLY A 697 46.11 -14.69 -7.45
N PRO A 698 45.79 -15.01 -6.19
CA PRO A 698 45.22 -16.31 -5.85
C PRO A 698 43.75 -16.39 -6.27
N SER A 699 43.36 -17.52 -6.87
CA SER A 699 41.95 -17.83 -7.19
C SER A 699 41.21 -18.52 -6.05
N MET A 700 41.92 -18.89 -4.98
CA MET A 700 41.38 -19.52 -3.78
C MET A 700 42.19 -19.09 -2.56
N ILE A 701 41.52 -18.77 -1.47
CA ILE A 701 42.14 -18.43 -0.18
C ILE A 701 41.79 -19.51 0.84
N LEU A 702 42.80 -20.18 1.39
CA LEU A 702 42.64 -21.08 2.54
C LEU A 702 42.78 -20.28 3.84
N LEU A 703 41.65 -19.94 4.46
CA LEU A 703 41.62 -19.14 5.69
C LEU A 703 41.65 -20.03 6.94
N THR A 704 42.75 -19.97 7.69
CA THR A 704 42.92 -20.70 8.97
C THR A 704 43.07 -19.73 10.14
N GLY A 705 42.81 -20.22 11.36
CA GLY A 705 42.88 -19.42 12.57
C GLY A 705 42.02 -19.99 13.70
N PRO A 706 42.20 -19.54 14.96
CA PRO A 706 41.44 -20.04 16.10
C PRO A 706 39.94 -19.70 16.00
N ASN A 707 39.10 -20.42 16.73
CA ASN A 707 37.68 -20.05 16.84
C ASN A 707 37.56 -18.64 17.41
N TYR A 708 36.55 -17.88 16.97
CA TYR A 708 36.33 -16.47 17.32
C TYR A 708 37.40 -15.47 16.80
N SER A 709 38.34 -15.90 15.95
CA SER A 709 39.32 -14.98 15.34
C SER A 709 38.78 -14.12 14.19
N GLY A 710 37.46 -14.12 13.94
CA GLY A 710 36.84 -13.33 12.87
C GLY A 710 36.86 -13.95 11.47
N LYS A 711 37.22 -15.23 11.30
CA LYS A 711 37.26 -15.90 9.97
C LYS A 711 35.95 -15.76 9.18
N SER A 712 34.83 -16.09 9.82
CA SER A 712 33.50 -15.98 9.20
C SER A 712 33.09 -14.53 8.94
N VAL A 713 33.53 -13.60 9.79
CA VAL A 713 33.29 -12.15 9.62
C VAL A 713 34.02 -11.65 8.39
N TYR A 714 35.28 -12.05 8.20
CA TYR A 714 36.06 -11.72 7.01
C TYR A 714 35.42 -12.25 5.72
N LEU A 715 34.98 -13.52 5.69
CA LEU A 715 34.32 -14.08 4.50
C LEU A 715 33.03 -13.34 4.15
N LYS A 716 32.17 -13.10 5.14
CA LYS A 716 30.93 -12.34 4.97
C LYS A 716 31.19 -10.90 4.54
N GLN A 717 32.23 -10.26 5.07
CA GLN A 717 32.65 -8.92 4.69
C GLN A 717 32.97 -8.83 3.20
N VAL A 718 33.78 -9.75 2.67
CA VAL A 718 34.15 -9.75 1.25
C VAL A 718 32.92 -9.88 0.36
N ALA A 719 32.05 -10.86 0.66
CA ALA A 719 30.80 -11.06 -0.08
C ALA A 719 29.87 -9.84 0.00
N LEU A 720 29.74 -9.24 1.18
CA LEU A 720 28.90 -8.06 1.40
C LEU A 720 29.42 -6.83 0.63
N ILE A 721 30.74 -6.64 0.55
CA ILE A 721 31.32 -5.53 -0.22
C ILE A 721 31.00 -5.67 -1.71
N VAL A 722 31.16 -6.87 -2.27
CA VAL A 722 30.80 -7.16 -3.67
C VAL A 722 29.31 -6.94 -3.88
N TYR A 723 28.49 -7.46 -2.97
CA TYR A 723 27.03 -7.31 -3.02
C TYR A 723 26.59 -5.84 -3.02
N MET A 724 27.14 -5.02 -2.13
CA MET A 724 26.84 -3.58 -2.06
C MET A 724 27.27 -2.85 -3.33
N ALA A 725 28.43 -3.18 -3.90
CA ALA A 725 28.88 -2.58 -5.17
C ALA A 725 27.89 -2.86 -6.32
N HIS A 726 27.35 -4.09 -6.41
CA HIS A 726 26.38 -4.48 -7.43
C HIS A 726 24.98 -3.87 -7.25
N ILE A 727 24.64 -3.36 -6.08
CA ILE A 727 23.38 -2.62 -5.90
C ILE A 727 23.51 -1.15 -6.36
N GLY A 728 24.66 -0.76 -6.92
CA GLY A 728 24.95 0.64 -7.28
C GLY A 728 25.23 1.48 -6.04
N ARG A 729 25.89 0.90 -5.03
CA ARG A 729 26.15 1.53 -3.74
C ARG A 729 27.62 1.61 -3.41
N TYR A 730 27.94 2.59 -2.59
CA TYR A 730 29.25 2.68 -1.97
C TYR A 730 29.42 1.55 -0.94
N TYR A 731 30.65 1.13 -0.70
CA TYR A 731 31.00 0.02 0.19
C TYR A 731 31.92 0.48 1.32
N ALA A 732 31.94 -0.25 2.43
CA ALA A 732 32.73 0.11 3.60
C ALA A 732 34.19 -0.36 3.41
N ALA A 733 35.04 0.54 2.93
CA ALA A 733 36.49 0.32 2.82
C ALA A 733 37.25 1.56 3.29
N LEU A 734 38.59 1.47 3.35
CA LEU A 734 39.43 2.65 3.51
C LEU A 734 39.24 3.55 2.28
N SER A 735 38.89 4.82 2.51
CA SER A 735 39.04 5.82 1.47
C SER A 735 40.54 6.00 1.22
N LEU A 736 41.05 5.46 0.12
CA LEU A 736 42.28 5.98 -0.46
C LEU A 736 41.94 7.36 -1.02
N LEU A 737 41.87 8.35 -0.12
CA LEU A 737 42.13 9.73 -0.47
C LEU A 737 43.59 9.75 -0.96
N SER A 738 43.77 9.76 -2.28
CA SER A 738 44.94 10.37 -2.90
C SER A 738 44.79 11.87 -2.86
#